data_AF-A0A540LAB1-F1
#
_entry.id   AF-A0A540LAB1-F1
#
_cell.length_a   1.000
_cell.length_b   1.000
_cell.length_c   1.000
_cell.angle_alpha   90.00
_cell.angle_beta   90.00
_cell.angle_gamma   90.00
#
_symmetry.space_group_name_H-M   'P 1'
#
loop_
_entity.id
_entity.type
_entity.pdbx_description
1 polymer ?
#
loop_
_entity_poly.entity_id
_entity_poly.type
_entity_poly.pdbx_seq_one_letter_code
_entity_poly.pdbx_strand_id
1 'polypeptide(L)'
;MKIISIWWCFSAKGVETFQQALEISPKSVSAHYGLAAGMLGLAKECNNLGAYRWGATVLEEASKVAWMSTQLAGNMSSIWKLHGDIQLTYAKCYPWMEEGNGLEFDMESFDNSILSWKRTCCLAAKTARCSYQRALHLAPWQANMYTDIAVTSDLIDSLDNSSGHDLSAWQQSEKMALGALLLEGDNSEFWVALGCLSDHKALKQHALIRGLQLNVSLAIAWAYLGKLYRKQGEKQFARQSFDCARSIDPSLALPWAGMSADFHAGESAVGEAYESCLRAAQILPLAEFQLGLAKLALASGNLSSSQVFGAIRQAMQRAPHYPECHNLNGLVSEAQCNYQSAAVSYRLARCAITNLSGSDRKSHMTDISVNLARSLSKAGNALDALHECEDLKNEGLLDAEGLQIYAFSLWQLGETNLALSVVRSLAVSVCTMEQKSAAATVVFICRLLYYISGLDSAINSILKMPKQLFRSSKISFVLSAIHALDQNNRLQSIVSSTRDYLKSHEEITGMHFLIALGKLVKHGSECRLGYQSGVNHLRKALHMYPNSSLLRNFLGYLLLSTEEWNDTHIATRCCNVDTTNPIEAGLKSAYEILGAGAVACYAVGTCNPKFSYPTCTYQCLNEPGTIQQLQKCLRREPWNQNIRYLLVLNLLQKAREERFPCHLCIILERLITVALSDELYHNDDSSYEYKKFQFLLCASEICLQGGNLTGCINHAKNASSIMLPDSYLFFAHLLLLRAYASEGNIVNLQKEYIRCLQLKTDLHIGWICLKLMESRSEVQTDLDMLELSFRECPTELMNSRNLWGAIFSLVKGLICIWNQDIVSAEEFLAQACSLAGAECSLLLCHGATCMELSRRGCASQFLSLAIRSLVKAQEASLIPLPIVSALLAQAVASLGSKEKWEKNLRLEWPTWPPEMRPAELFFQMHLLAKQSKASPQSSSVEFCQSPQRWVLRAIHTNPSCMRYWKVLQMFVE
;
A
#
# COMPACT_ATOMS: atom_id res chain seq x y z
N MET A 1 -19.47 7.99 6.18
CA MET A 1 -18.97 6.62 6.37
C MET A 1 -19.71 5.82 7.44
N LYS A 2 -19.86 6.29 8.69
CA LYS A 2 -20.58 5.53 9.75
C LYS A 2 -22.03 5.15 9.40
N ILE A 3 -22.76 6.01 8.69
CA ILE A 3 -24.14 5.72 8.27
C ILE A 3 -24.13 4.65 7.16
N ILE A 4 -23.29 4.80 6.12
CA ILE A 4 -23.17 3.83 5.02
C ILE A 4 -22.78 2.42 5.52
N SER A 5 -21.90 2.31 6.52
CA SER A 5 -21.54 1.01 7.11
C SER A 5 -22.69 0.35 7.88
N ILE A 6 -23.61 1.15 8.44
CA ILE A 6 -24.79 0.62 9.15
C ILE A 6 -25.79 0.07 8.14
N TRP A 7 -26.09 0.82 7.07
CA TRP A 7 -26.99 0.39 6.00
C TRP A 7 -26.48 -0.87 5.28
N TRP A 8 -25.18 -0.96 5.02
CA TRP A 8 -24.56 -2.17 4.45
C TRP A 8 -24.73 -3.40 5.34
N CYS A 9 -24.55 -3.24 6.65
CA CYS A 9 -24.77 -4.32 7.59
C CYS A 9 -26.24 -4.76 7.64
N PHE A 10 -27.19 -3.82 7.54
CA PHE A 10 -28.62 -4.13 7.48
C PHE A 10 -29.02 -4.85 6.18
N SER A 11 -28.58 -4.33 5.04
CA SER A 11 -28.87 -4.92 3.72
C SER A 11 -28.25 -6.31 3.58
N ALA A 12 -27.00 -6.51 4.04
CA ALA A 12 -26.31 -7.80 3.99
C ALA A 12 -26.99 -8.86 4.88
N LYS A 13 -27.33 -8.47 6.11
CA LYS A 13 -28.07 -9.35 7.02
C LYS A 13 -29.47 -9.69 6.49
N GLY A 14 -30.13 -8.74 5.84
CA GLY A 14 -31.41 -8.98 5.16
C GLY A 14 -31.29 -10.06 4.08
N VAL A 15 -30.27 -9.96 3.22
CA VAL A 15 -30.03 -10.96 2.16
C VAL A 15 -29.78 -12.36 2.74
N GLU A 16 -28.95 -12.48 3.77
CA GLU A 16 -28.70 -13.77 4.46
C GLU A 16 -30.00 -14.38 5.02
N THR A 17 -30.85 -13.56 5.66
CA THR A 17 -32.11 -14.05 6.23
C THR A 17 -33.10 -14.52 5.17
N PHE A 18 -33.20 -13.83 4.03
CA PHE A 18 -34.08 -14.27 2.94
C PHE A 18 -33.53 -15.50 2.21
N GLN A 19 -32.21 -15.66 2.10
CA GLN A 19 -31.59 -16.90 1.59
C GLN A 19 -31.95 -18.10 2.48
N GLN A 20 -31.80 -17.96 3.81
CA GLN A 20 -32.20 -19.01 4.76
C GLN A 20 -33.70 -19.32 4.68
N ALA A 21 -34.55 -18.30 4.49
CA ALA A 21 -35.99 -18.50 4.32
C ALA A 21 -36.32 -19.31 3.04
N LEU A 22 -35.54 -19.15 1.97
CA LEU A 22 -35.70 -19.90 0.73
C LEU A 22 -35.22 -21.35 0.83
N GLU A 23 -34.24 -21.65 1.69
CA GLU A 23 -33.86 -23.04 2.00
C GLU A 23 -35.02 -23.81 2.65
N ILE A 24 -35.80 -23.13 3.50
CA ILE A 24 -36.98 -23.71 4.16
C ILE A 24 -38.18 -23.78 3.21
N SER A 25 -38.43 -22.72 2.43
CA SER A 25 -39.56 -22.63 1.52
C SER A 25 -39.15 -22.12 0.13
N PRO A 26 -38.69 -23.01 -0.76
CA PRO A 26 -38.12 -22.65 -2.07
C PRO A 26 -39.11 -22.02 -3.06
N LYS A 27 -40.42 -22.03 -2.77
CA LYS A 27 -41.46 -21.44 -3.65
C LYS A 27 -42.12 -20.19 -3.04
N SER A 28 -41.54 -19.62 -1.97
CA SER A 28 -42.11 -18.44 -1.31
C SER A 28 -41.88 -17.17 -2.15
N VAL A 29 -42.96 -16.58 -2.69
CA VAL A 29 -42.90 -15.35 -3.50
C VAL A 29 -42.36 -14.17 -2.68
N SER A 30 -42.77 -14.05 -1.41
CA SER A 30 -42.32 -12.97 -0.53
C SER A 30 -40.83 -13.05 -0.20
N ALA A 31 -40.30 -14.26 -0.03
CA ALA A 31 -38.88 -14.47 0.23
C ALA A 31 -38.03 -14.14 -1.00
N HIS A 32 -38.46 -14.52 -2.22
CA HIS A 32 -37.76 -14.12 -3.44
C HIS A 32 -37.82 -12.61 -3.68
N TYR A 33 -38.99 -11.99 -3.48
CA TYR A 33 -39.14 -10.53 -3.61
C TYR A 33 -38.24 -9.79 -2.61
N GLY A 34 -38.24 -10.21 -1.34
CA GLY A 34 -37.39 -9.65 -0.29
C GLY A 34 -35.89 -9.82 -0.57
N LEU A 35 -35.48 -10.99 -1.07
CA LEU A 35 -34.10 -11.26 -1.48
C LEU A 35 -33.68 -10.33 -2.62
N ALA A 36 -34.47 -10.26 -3.70
CA ALA A 36 -34.17 -9.41 -4.85
C ALA A 36 -34.11 -7.91 -4.47
N ALA A 37 -35.02 -7.44 -3.63
CA ALA A 37 -35.02 -6.07 -3.13
C ALA A 37 -33.81 -5.77 -2.23
N GLY A 38 -33.43 -6.72 -1.35
CA GLY A 38 -32.24 -6.60 -0.51
C GLY A 38 -30.95 -6.56 -1.33
N MET A 39 -30.84 -7.40 -2.37
CA MET A 39 -29.71 -7.40 -3.30
C MET A 39 -29.64 -6.11 -4.13
N LEU A 40 -30.78 -5.55 -4.55
CA LEU A 40 -30.82 -4.23 -5.19
C LEU A 40 -30.30 -3.13 -4.25
N GLY A 41 -30.65 -3.18 -2.96
CA GLY A 41 -30.13 -2.27 -1.94
C GLY A 41 -28.62 -2.37 -1.79
N LEU A 42 -28.09 -3.59 -1.63
CA LEU A 42 -26.64 -3.85 -1.59
C LEU A 42 -25.93 -3.34 -2.84
N ALA A 43 -26.49 -3.57 -4.02
CA ALA A 43 -25.90 -3.12 -5.27
C ALA A 43 -25.83 -1.59 -5.36
N LYS A 44 -26.90 -0.87 -4.95
CA LYS A 44 -26.90 0.60 -4.88
C LYS A 44 -25.81 1.13 -3.95
N GLU A 45 -25.58 0.48 -2.81
CA GLU A 45 -24.49 0.84 -1.91
C GLU A 45 -23.11 0.56 -2.52
N CYS A 46 -22.91 -0.59 -3.17
CA CYS A 46 -21.69 -0.89 -3.92
C CYS A 46 -21.43 0.19 -4.98
N ASN A 47 -22.47 0.64 -5.68
CA ASN A 47 -22.38 1.70 -6.68
C ASN A 47 -21.97 3.04 -6.05
N ASN A 48 -22.52 3.40 -4.89
CA ASN A 48 -22.12 4.61 -4.16
C ASN A 48 -20.67 4.56 -3.66
N LEU A 49 -20.15 3.36 -3.37
CA LEU A 49 -18.73 3.15 -3.04
C LEU A 49 -17.84 3.06 -4.30
N GLY A 50 -18.43 3.05 -5.49
CA GLY A 50 -17.74 2.88 -6.78
C GLY A 50 -17.21 1.46 -7.03
N ALA A 51 -17.73 0.46 -6.32
CA ALA A 51 -17.43 -0.96 -6.50
C ALA A 51 -18.33 -1.58 -7.59
N TYR A 52 -18.32 -1.00 -8.79
CA TYR A 52 -19.26 -1.34 -9.87
C TYR A 52 -19.24 -2.79 -10.31
N ARG A 53 -18.05 -3.42 -10.34
CA ARG A 53 -17.93 -4.84 -10.70
C ARG A 53 -18.72 -5.72 -9.74
N TRP A 54 -18.62 -5.46 -8.44
CA TRP A 54 -19.37 -6.22 -7.45
C TRP A 54 -20.85 -5.86 -7.47
N GLY A 55 -21.19 -4.58 -7.66
CA GLY A 55 -22.57 -4.14 -7.87
C GLY A 55 -23.23 -4.85 -9.05
N ALA A 56 -22.53 -4.97 -10.18
CA ALA A 56 -23.03 -5.64 -11.38
C ALA A 56 -23.27 -7.14 -11.15
N THR A 57 -22.36 -7.87 -10.49
CA THR A 57 -22.58 -9.29 -10.20
C THR A 57 -23.75 -9.51 -9.24
N VAL A 58 -23.89 -8.65 -8.22
CA VAL A 58 -25.05 -8.69 -7.30
C VAL A 58 -26.36 -8.41 -8.05
N LEU A 59 -26.36 -7.47 -9.00
CA LEU A 59 -27.54 -7.15 -9.82
C LEU A 59 -27.90 -8.26 -10.81
N GLU A 60 -26.92 -8.96 -11.36
CA GLU A 60 -27.16 -10.11 -12.24
C GLU A 60 -27.87 -11.23 -11.47
N GLU A 61 -27.39 -11.55 -10.26
CA GLU A 61 -28.03 -12.51 -9.37
C GLU A 61 -29.41 -12.02 -8.90
N ALA A 62 -29.54 -10.74 -8.53
CA ALA A 62 -30.81 -10.13 -8.16
C ALA A 62 -31.83 -10.24 -9.31
N SER A 63 -31.39 -10.07 -10.56
CA SER A 63 -32.25 -10.21 -11.73
C SER A 63 -32.75 -11.64 -11.90
N LYS A 64 -31.91 -12.65 -11.66
CA LYS A 64 -32.31 -14.07 -11.72
C LYS A 64 -33.39 -14.36 -10.67
N VAL A 65 -33.20 -13.88 -9.43
CA VAL A 65 -34.17 -14.03 -8.33
C VAL A 65 -35.49 -13.29 -8.62
N ALA A 66 -35.41 -12.05 -9.13
CA ALA A 66 -36.58 -11.27 -9.51
C ALA A 66 -37.35 -11.92 -10.66
N TRP A 67 -36.65 -12.50 -11.65
CA TRP A 67 -37.26 -13.25 -12.74
C TRP A 67 -37.95 -14.54 -12.26
N MET A 68 -37.37 -15.28 -11.33
CA MET A 68 -38.06 -16.43 -10.71
C MET A 68 -39.34 -15.98 -9.97
N SER A 69 -39.31 -14.80 -9.36
CA SER A 69 -40.51 -14.22 -8.73
C SER A 69 -41.61 -13.93 -9.75
N THR A 70 -41.28 -13.47 -10.96
CA THR A 70 -42.29 -13.22 -12.02
C THR A 70 -42.88 -14.52 -12.57
N GLN A 71 -42.14 -15.64 -12.54
CA GLN A 71 -42.67 -16.95 -12.91
C GLN A 71 -43.67 -17.49 -11.87
N LEU A 72 -43.40 -17.26 -10.58
CA LEU A 72 -44.28 -17.70 -9.49
C LEU A 72 -45.54 -16.83 -9.37
N ALA A 73 -45.43 -15.52 -9.60
CA ALA A 73 -46.51 -14.55 -9.40
C ALA A 73 -46.51 -13.43 -10.47
N GLY A 74 -46.62 -13.82 -11.74
CA GLY A 74 -46.54 -12.90 -12.89
C GLY A 74 -47.70 -11.90 -13.04
N ASN A 75 -48.75 -12.02 -12.22
CA ASN A 75 -49.89 -11.10 -12.16
C ASN A 75 -49.66 -9.91 -11.22
N MET A 76 -48.58 -9.91 -10.42
CA MET A 76 -48.29 -8.84 -9.47
C MET A 76 -47.43 -7.75 -10.10
N SER A 77 -47.97 -6.52 -10.18
CA SER A 77 -47.28 -5.38 -10.80
C SER A 77 -45.97 -4.99 -10.07
N SER A 78 -45.93 -5.09 -8.73
CA SER A 78 -44.75 -4.73 -7.93
C SER A 78 -43.51 -5.59 -8.21
N ILE A 79 -43.70 -6.85 -8.62
CA ILE A 79 -42.59 -7.75 -8.98
C ILE A 79 -41.97 -7.34 -10.31
N TRP A 80 -42.81 -7.00 -11.30
CA TRP A 80 -42.35 -6.47 -12.58
C TRP A 80 -41.67 -5.11 -12.45
N LYS A 81 -42.17 -4.25 -11.55
CA LYS A 81 -41.48 -3.00 -11.20
C LYS A 81 -40.10 -3.27 -10.62
N LEU A 82 -39.98 -4.15 -9.61
CA LEU A 82 -38.69 -4.48 -8.99
C LEU A 82 -37.70 -5.07 -10.00
N HIS A 83 -38.16 -5.96 -10.89
CA HIS A 83 -37.33 -6.49 -11.97
C HIS A 83 -36.85 -5.36 -12.91
N GLY A 84 -37.73 -4.41 -13.24
CA GLY A 84 -37.38 -3.20 -13.99
C GLY A 84 -36.33 -2.33 -13.27
N ASP A 85 -36.48 -2.12 -11.96
CA ASP A 85 -35.55 -1.32 -11.14
C ASP A 85 -34.14 -1.94 -11.11
N ILE A 86 -34.08 -3.27 -10.98
CA ILE A 86 -32.82 -4.03 -11.02
C ILE A 86 -32.16 -3.90 -12.40
N GLN A 87 -32.91 -4.13 -13.47
CA GLN A 87 -32.40 -4.04 -14.84
C GLN A 87 -31.97 -2.62 -15.22
N LEU A 88 -32.71 -1.59 -14.79
CA LEU A 88 -32.33 -0.19 -15.00
C LEU A 88 -31.06 0.17 -14.20
N THR A 89 -30.95 -0.31 -12.96
CA THR A 89 -29.74 -0.10 -12.14
C THR A 89 -28.55 -0.84 -12.74
N TYR A 90 -28.77 -2.04 -13.31
CA TYR A 90 -27.73 -2.81 -14.02
C TYR A 90 -27.29 -2.11 -15.30
N ALA A 91 -28.23 -1.70 -16.15
CA ALA A 91 -27.98 -0.94 -17.38
C ALA A 91 -27.21 0.35 -17.10
N LYS A 92 -27.59 1.05 -16.02
CA LYS A 92 -26.81 2.16 -15.52
C LYS A 92 -25.46 1.64 -15.13
N CYS A 93 -25.28 0.84 -14.08
CA CYS A 93 -24.01 0.58 -13.40
C CYS A 93 -23.04 -0.44 -14.02
N TYR A 94 -23.40 -1.12 -15.12
CA TYR A 94 -22.55 -2.12 -15.77
C TYR A 94 -21.17 -1.55 -16.15
N PRO A 95 -20.05 -2.10 -15.60
CA PRO A 95 -18.72 -1.58 -15.87
C PRO A 95 -18.18 -2.12 -17.20
N TRP A 96 -17.48 -1.26 -17.94
CA TRP A 96 -16.55 -1.71 -18.97
C TRP A 96 -15.31 -2.31 -18.32
N MET A 97 -14.86 -3.45 -18.85
CA MET A 97 -13.75 -4.23 -18.32
C MET A 97 -12.75 -4.46 -19.44
N GLU A 98 -11.48 -4.15 -19.17
CA GLU A 98 -10.38 -4.59 -20.02
C GLU A 98 -10.21 -6.10 -19.81
N GLU A 99 -10.51 -6.89 -20.83
CA GLU A 99 -10.12 -8.29 -20.85
C GLU A 99 -8.60 -8.33 -21.06
N GLY A 100 -7.89 -8.72 -19.99
CA GLY A 100 -6.44 -8.67 -19.94
C GLY A 100 -5.80 -9.58 -20.99
N ASN A 101 -5.46 -9.00 -22.13
CA ASN A 101 -4.43 -9.50 -23.01
C ASN A 101 -3.44 -8.37 -23.26
N GLY A 102 -2.20 -8.61 -22.85
CA GLY A 102 -1.12 -7.65 -22.89
C GLY A 102 -0.70 -7.24 -24.30
N LEU A 103 -0.05 -6.08 -24.31
CA LEU A 103 0.94 -5.55 -25.26
C LEU A 103 0.51 -4.92 -26.59
N GLU A 104 -0.60 -5.26 -27.24
CA GLU A 104 -1.10 -4.45 -28.37
C GLU A 104 -2.63 -4.44 -28.40
N PHE A 105 -3.25 -3.35 -27.93
CA PHE A 105 -4.68 -3.14 -28.09
C PHE A 105 -4.91 -2.59 -29.51
N ASP A 106 -5.37 -3.44 -30.41
CA ASP A 106 -5.74 -3.03 -31.77
C ASP A 106 -7.00 -2.13 -31.72
N MET A 107 -7.08 -1.12 -32.58
CA MET A 107 -8.20 -0.17 -32.65
C MET A 107 -9.53 -0.91 -32.84
N GLU A 108 -9.52 -1.97 -33.67
CA GLU A 108 -10.69 -2.81 -33.91
C GLU A 108 -11.14 -3.56 -32.64
N SER A 109 -10.19 -4.05 -31.84
CA SER A 109 -10.49 -4.74 -30.57
C SER A 109 -11.12 -3.80 -29.54
N PHE A 110 -10.65 -2.55 -29.48
CA PHE A 110 -11.20 -1.51 -28.62
C PHE A 110 -12.64 -1.16 -29.00
N ASP A 111 -12.89 -0.89 -30.28
CA ASP A 111 -14.23 -0.55 -30.76
C ASP A 111 -15.21 -1.71 -30.55
N ASN A 112 -14.79 -2.95 -30.80
CA ASN A 112 -15.59 -4.15 -30.51
C ASN A 112 -15.94 -4.27 -29.02
N SER A 113 -14.99 -3.97 -28.12
CA SER A 113 -15.22 -3.99 -26.68
C SER A 113 -16.25 -2.94 -26.23
N ILE A 114 -16.18 -1.72 -26.78
CA ILE A 114 -17.13 -0.64 -26.48
C ILE A 114 -18.51 -1.00 -27.02
N LEU A 115 -18.59 -1.55 -28.24
CA LEU A 115 -19.85 -1.99 -28.83
C LEU A 115 -20.49 -3.10 -27.99
N SER A 116 -19.71 -4.08 -27.52
CA SER A 116 -20.19 -5.14 -26.63
C SER A 116 -20.73 -4.58 -25.31
N TRP A 117 -20.00 -3.66 -24.67
CA TRP A 117 -20.44 -2.98 -23.46
C TRP A 117 -21.73 -2.17 -23.68
N LYS A 118 -21.79 -1.34 -24.73
CA LYS A 118 -22.99 -0.56 -25.09
C LYS A 118 -24.19 -1.47 -25.35
N ARG A 119 -24.01 -2.58 -26.09
CA ARG A 119 -25.05 -3.57 -26.35
C ARG A 119 -25.59 -4.18 -25.06
N THR A 120 -24.72 -4.52 -24.12
CA THR A 120 -25.13 -5.09 -22.82
C THR A 120 -25.93 -4.08 -22.00
N CYS A 121 -25.47 -2.84 -21.90
CA CYS A 121 -26.20 -1.77 -21.23
C CYS A 121 -27.57 -1.50 -21.89
N CYS A 122 -27.60 -1.44 -23.22
CA CYS A 122 -28.82 -1.18 -23.99
C CYS A 122 -29.83 -2.34 -23.87
N LEU A 123 -29.35 -3.59 -23.90
CA LEU A 123 -30.19 -4.77 -23.70
C LEU A 123 -30.85 -4.73 -22.31
N ALA A 124 -30.08 -4.43 -21.27
CA ALA A 124 -30.60 -4.28 -19.91
C ALA A 124 -31.61 -3.10 -19.77
N ALA A 125 -31.37 -1.99 -20.47
CA ALA A 125 -32.33 -0.89 -20.50
C ALA A 125 -33.63 -1.27 -21.22
N LYS A 126 -33.54 -2.02 -22.32
CA LYS A 126 -34.69 -2.56 -23.06
C LYS A 126 -35.49 -3.58 -22.23
N THR A 127 -34.83 -4.48 -21.50
CA THR A 127 -35.51 -5.42 -20.58
C THR A 127 -36.18 -4.69 -19.41
N ALA A 128 -35.56 -3.63 -18.87
CA ALA A 128 -36.16 -2.77 -17.86
C ALA A 128 -37.46 -2.13 -18.39
N ARG A 129 -37.41 -1.52 -19.58
CA ARG A 129 -38.58 -0.91 -20.23
C ARG A 129 -39.71 -1.93 -20.42
N CYS A 130 -39.41 -3.12 -20.94
CA CYS A 130 -40.42 -4.18 -21.11
C CYS A 130 -41.05 -4.59 -19.76
N SER A 131 -40.26 -4.64 -18.69
CA SER A 131 -40.73 -4.98 -17.35
C SER A 131 -41.66 -3.91 -16.79
N TYR A 132 -41.29 -2.63 -16.94
CA TYR A 132 -42.15 -1.52 -16.56
C TYR A 132 -43.43 -1.44 -17.39
N GLN A 133 -43.37 -1.72 -18.69
CA GLN A 133 -44.56 -1.81 -19.54
C GLN A 133 -45.50 -2.92 -19.08
N ARG A 134 -44.95 -4.08 -18.68
CA ARG A 134 -45.75 -5.16 -18.09
C ARG A 134 -46.35 -4.76 -16.75
N ALA A 135 -45.58 -4.08 -15.90
CA ALA A 135 -46.07 -3.54 -14.63
C ALA A 135 -47.22 -2.54 -14.86
N LEU A 136 -47.06 -1.65 -15.85
CA LEU A 136 -48.05 -0.65 -16.22
C LEU A 136 -49.33 -1.29 -16.77
N HIS A 137 -49.21 -2.33 -17.61
CA HIS A 137 -50.37 -3.08 -18.09
C HIS A 137 -51.18 -3.69 -16.92
N LEU A 138 -50.52 -4.10 -15.84
CA LEU A 138 -51.17 -4.67 -14.67
C LEU A 138 -51.75 -3.60 -13.73
N ALA A 139 -51.17 -2.39 -13.72
CA ALA A 139 -51.58 -1.29 -12.85
C ALA A 139 -51.49 0.07 -13.57
N PRO A 140 -52.40 0.35 -14.53
CA PRO A 140 -52.32 1.55 -15.38
C PRO A 140 -52.52 2.87 -14.64
N TRP A 141 -53.07 2.84 -13.43
CA TRP A 141 -53.28 4.02 -12.58
C TRP A 141 -52.04 4.44 -11.79
N GLN A 142 -50.94 3.67 -11.81
CA GLN A 142 -49.72 4.03 -11.08
C GLN A 142 -48.82 4.96 -11.90
N ALA A 143 -48.84 6.25 -11.56
CA ALA A 143 -48.09 7.29 -12.27
C ALA A 143 -46.56 7.07 -12.29
N ASN A 144 -45.98 6.51 -11.23
CA ASN A 144 -44.55 6.19 -11.13
C ASN A 144 -44.03 5.32 -12.29
N MET A 145 -44.85 4.41 -12.84
CA MET A 145 -44.43 3.54 -13.94
C MET A 145 -44.23 4.32 -15.23
N TYR A 146 -45.03 5.37 -15.45
CA TYR A 146 -44.86 6.24 -16.60
C TYR A 146 -43.53 6.99 -16.54
N THR A 147 -43.15 7.51 -15.37
CA THR A 147 -41.84 8.15 -15.19
C THR A 147 -40.68 7.17 -15.35
N ASP A 148 -40.82 5.94 -14.84
CA ASP A 148 -39.79 4.90 -14.98
C ASP A 148 -39.59 4.52 -16.46
N ILE A 149 -40.68 4.35 -17.22
CA ILE A 149 -40.64 4.13 -18.68
C ILE A 149 -40.01 5.33 -19.39
N ALA A 150 -40.34 6.56 -18.99
CA ALA A 150 -39.77 7.76 -19.57
C ALA A 150 -38.23 7.82 -19.41
N VAL A 151 -37.73 7.58 -18.20
CA VAL A 151 -36.29 7.55 -17.90
C VAL A 151 -35.57 6.40 -18.61
N THR A 152 -36.19 5.22 -18.70
CA THR A 152 -35.58 4.11 -19.44
C THR A 152 -35.54 4.35 -20.94
N SER A 153 -36.52 5.06 -21.49
CA SER A 153 -36.58 5.37 -22.92
C SER A 153 -35.52 6.40 -23.30
N ASP A 154 -35.34 7.45 -22.49
CA ASP A 154 -34.23 8.41 -22.62
C ASP A 154 -32.86 7.72 -22.56
N LEU A 155 -32.67 6.77 -21.63
CA LEU A 155 -31.43 5.99 -21.54
C LEU A 155 -31.19 5.14 -22.80
N ILE A 156 -32.22 4.50 -23.35
CA ILE A 156 -32.09 3.71 -24.59
C ILE A 156 -31.70 4.62 -25.76
N ASP A 157 -32.35 5.78 -25.88
CA ASP A 157 -32.07 6.75 -26.95
C ASP A 157 -30.62 7.25 -26.86
N SER A 158 -30.12 7.49 -25.63
CA SER A 158 -28.71 7.87 -25.41
C SER A 158 -27.68 6.78 -25.76
N LEU A 159 -28.09 5.50 -25.78
CA LEU A 159 -27.21 4.35 -26.04
C LEU A 159 -27.25 3.90 -27.51
N ASP A 160 -28.41 4.01 -28.17
CA ASP A 160 -28.64 3.47 -29.52
C ASP A 160 -28.06 4.37 -30.64
N ASN A 161 -27.65 5.62 -30.36
CA ASN A 161 -27.01 6.54 -31.33
C ASN A 161 -27.75 6.67 -32.68
N SER A 162 -29.05 6.35 -32.76
CA SER A 162 -29.81 6.42 -34.00
C SER A 162 -30.08 7.88 -34.38
N SER A 163 -29.21 8.43 -35.23
CA SER A 163 -29.29 9.76 -35.81
C SER A 163 -30.43 9.88 -36.83
N GLY A 164 -31.66 9.74 -36.33
CA GLY A 164 -32.89 9.81 -37.12
C GLY A 164 -34.06 10.30 -36.28
N HIS A 165 -33.85 11.36 -35.51
CA HIS A 165 -34.96 12.05 -34.85
C HIS A 165 -35.49 13.16 -35.77
N ASP A 166 -36.72 13.01 -36.22
CA ASP A 166 -37.50 14.15 -36.70
C ASP A 166 -37.60 15.15 -35.53
N LEU A 167 -36.93 16.30 -35.69
CA LEU A 167 -36.91 17.42 -34.72
C LEU A 167 -38.31 17.98 -34.37
N SER A 168 -39.37 17.51 -35.04
CA SER A 168 -40.76 17.96 -34.89
C SER A 168 -41.66 17.01 -34.09
N ALA A 169 -41.23 15.77 -33.77
CA ALA A 169 -42.04 14.82 -33.02
C ALA A 169 -41.62 14.78 -31.54
N TRP A 170 -42.59 14.95 -30.62
CA TRP A 170 -42.36 14.79 -29.19
C TRP A 170 -41.73 13.43 -28.89
N GLN A 171 -40.59 13.44 -28.18
CA GLN A 171 -39.88 12.23 -27.78
C GLN A 171 -40.76 11.34 -26.90
N GLN A 172 -40.53 10.04 -26.99
CA GLN A 172 -41.29 9.04 -26.24
C GLN A 172 -41.13 9.23 -24.72
N SER A 173 -39.93 9.63 -24.27
CA SER A 173 -39.62 10.01 -22.90
C SER A 173 -40.52 11.15 -22.41
N GLU A 174 -40.63 12.24 -23.17
CA GLU A 174 -41.45 13.41 -22.82
C GLU A 174 -42.94 13.05 -22.74
N LYS A 175 -43.47 12.28 -23.70
CA LYS A 175 -44.86 11.81 -23.69
C LYS A 175 -45.18 10.96 -22.46
N MET A 176 -44.28 10.06 -22.08
CA MET A 176 -44.46 9.21 -20.91
C MET A 176 -44.40 10.03 -19.61
N ALA A 177 -43.49 10.99 -19.50
CA ALA A 177 -43.43 11.90 -18.35
C ALA A 177 -44.73 12.72 -18.19
N LEU A 178 -45.32 13.18 -19.29
CA LEU A 178 -46.63 13.85 -19.27
C LEU A 178 -47.77 12.90 -18.87
N GLY A 179 -47.69 11.62 -19.26
CA GLY A 179 -48.64 10.59 -18.79
C GLY A 179 -48.69 10.47 -17.27
N ALA A 180 -47.53 10.56 -16.60
CA ALA A 180 -47.47 10.59 -15.13
C ALA A 180 -48.18 11.83 -14.55
N LEU A 181 -47.94 13.00 -15.15
CA LEU A 181 -48.57 14.26 -14.75
C LEU A 181 -50.08 14.32 -15.03
N LEU A 182 -50.57 13.62 -16.04
CA LEU A 182 -52.01 13.49 -16.28
C LEU A 182 -52.71 12.73 -15.15
N LEU A 183 -52.03 11.77 -14.53
CA LEU A 183 -52.55 11.02 -13.38
C LEU A 183 -52.35 11.78 -12.06
N GLU A 184 -51.19 12.43 -11.88
CA GLU A 184 -50.85 13.17 -10.66
C GLU A 184 -50.24 14.55 -11.00
N GLY A 185 -51.09 15.49 -11.41
CA GLY A 185 -50.65 16.82 -11.85
C GLY A 185 -50.07 17.72 -10.74
N ASP A 186 -50.37 17.39 -9.48
CA ASP A 186 -49.87 18.13 -8.31
C ASP A 186 -48.57 17.54 -7.74
N ASN A 187 -48.02 16.47 -8.35
CA ASN A 187 -46.80 15.85 -7.89
C ASN A 187 -45.56 16.62 -8.38
N SER A 188 -44.86 17.28 -7.44
CA SER A 188 -43.69 18.11 -7.75
C SER A 188 -42.53 17.32 -8.37
N GLU A 189 -42.37 16.03 -8.04
CA GLU A 189 -41.27 15.20 -8.56
C GLU A 189 -41.48 14.86 -10.05
N PHE A 190 -42.72 14.67 -10.48
CA PHE A 190 -43.05 14.40 -11.89
C PHE A 190 -42.83 15.63 -12.77
N TRP A 191 -43.08 16.83 -12.25
CA TRP A 191 -42.70 18.08 -12.93
C TRP A 191 -41.19 18.19 -13.10
N VAL A 192 -40.41 17.81 -12.07
CA VAL A 192 -38.94 17.77 -12.19
C VAL A 192 -38.49 16.71 -13.20
N ALA A 193 -39.11 15.53 -13.21
CA ALA A 193 -38.81 14.47 -14.17
C ALA A 193 -39.04 14.93 -15.61
N LEU A 194 -40.18 15.57 -15.90
CA LEU A 194 -40.45 16.20 -17.18
C LEU A 194 -39.39 17.26 -17.52
N GLY A 195 -39.02 18.10 -16.55
CA GLY A 195 -37.97 19.10 -16.71
C GLY A 195 -36.61 18.49 -17.06
N CYS A 196 -36.29 17.31 -16.52
CA CYS A 196 -35.03 16.63 -16.84
C CYS A 196 -35.04 16.01 -18.24
N LEU A 197 -36.17 15.43 -18.65
CA LEU A 197 -36.33 14.65 -19.88
C LEU A 197 -36.66 15.48 -21.12
N SER A 198 -37.22 16.68 -20.97
CA SER A 198 -37.59 17.51 -22.12
C SER A 198 -36.37 18.16 -22.77
N ASP A 199 -36.29 18.12 -24.09
CA ASP A 199 -35.26 18.85 -24.86
C ASP A 199 -35.62 20.32 -25.11
N HIS A 200 -36.90 20.67 -24.98
CA HIS A 200 -37.37 22.04 -25.18
C HIS A 200 -37.04 22.92 -23.98
N LYS A 201 -36.16 23.91 -24.19
CA LYS A 201 -35.66 24.81 -23.12
C LYS A 201 -36.77 25.49 -22.31
N ALA A 202 -37.81 26.00 -22.98
CA ALA A 202 -38.92 26.69 -22.32
C ALA A 202 -39.76 25.75 -21.46
N LEU A 203 -40.05 24.53 -21.97
CA LEU A 203 -40.79 23.52 -21.22
C LEU A 203 -39.98 23.02 -20.02
N LYS A 204 -38.68 22.76 -20.21
CA LYS A 204 -37.73 22.42 -19.15
C LYS A 204 -37.73 23.46 -18.03
N GLN A 205 -37.63 24.74 -18.37
CA GLN A 205 -37.68 25.83 -17.38
C GLN A 205 -39.04 25.89 -16.67
N HIS A 206 -40.13 25.84 -17.43
CA HIS A 206 -41.49 25.88 -16.90
C HIS A 206 -41.73 24.73 -15.91
N ALA A 207 -41.38 23.50 -16.29
CA ALA A 207 -41.58 22.31 -15.48
C ALA A 207 -40.79 22.37 -14.16
N LEU A 208 -39.52 22.81 -14.20
CA LEU A 208 -38.71 22.99 -12.99
C LEU A 208 -39.27 24.08 -12.06
N ILE A 209 -39.69 25.23 -12.62
CA ILE A 209 -40.32 26.30 -11.84
C ILE A 209 -41.66 25.83 -11.26
N ARG A 210 -42.45 25.07 -12.03
CA ARG A 210 -43.74 24.54 -11.56
C ARG A 210 -43.55 23.55 -10.41
N GLY A 211 -42.54 22.68 -10.50
CA GLY A 211 -42.15 21.81 -9.38
C GLY A 211 -41.82 22.61 -8.11
N LEU A 212 -41.10 23.72 -8.25
CA LEU A 212 -40.79 24.64 -7.13
C LEU A 212 -42.01 25.41 -6.60
N GLN A 213 -42.96 25.76 -7.46
CA GLN A 213 -44.22 26.39 -7.03
C GLN A 213 -45.06 25.45 -6.17
N LEU A 214 -45.04 24.15 -6.47
CA LEU A 214 -45.71 23.11 -5.69
C LEU A 214 -44.94 22.79 -4.40
N ASN A 215 -43.60 22.73 -4.47
CA ASN A 215 -42.74 22.49 -3.33
C ASN A 215 -41.43 23.28 -3.44
N VAL A 216 -41.34 24.41 -2.74
CA VAL A 216 -40.16 25.28 -2.71
C VAL A 216 -38.94 24.59 -2.06
N SER A 217 -39.17 23.61 -1.19
CA SER A 217 -38.13 22.82 -0.53
C SER A 217 -37.62 21.64 -1.37
N LEU A 218 -38.00 21.56 -2.65
CA LEU A 218 -37.52 20.49 -3.54
C LEU A 218 -36.12 20.82 -4.07
N ALA A 219 -35.09 20.40 -3.32
CA ALA A 219 -33.69 20.68 -3.63
C ALA A 219 -33.25 20.21 -5.03
N ILE A 220 -33.80 19.08 -5.51
CA ILE A 220 -33.52 18.54 -6.85
C ILE A 220 -33.95 19.53 -7.95
N ALA A 221 -35.11 20.18 -7.79
CA ALA A 221 -35.60 21.16 -8.75
C ALA A 221 -34.67 22.38 -8.84
N TRP A 222 -34.22 22.91 -7.69
CA TRP A 222 -33.21 23.97 -7.63
C TRP A 222 -31.89 23.56 -8.30
N ALA A 223 -31.43 22.32 -8.10
CA ALA A 223 -30.21 21.80 -8.71
C ALA A 223 -30.30 21.75 -10.24
N TYR A 224 -31.39 21.22 -10.79
CA TYR A 224 -31.58 21.16 -12.25
C TYR A 224 -31.85 22.53 -12.88
N LEU A 225 -32.47 23.46 -12.13
CA LEU A 225 -32.62 24.85 -12.56
C LEU A 225 -31.25 25.55 -12.65
N GLY A 226 -30.36 25.30 -11.68
CA GLY A 226 -28.98 25.75 -11.73
C GLY A 226 -28.22 25.19 -12.94
N LYS A 227 -28.39 23.88 -13.23
CA LYS A 227 -27.82 23.24 -14.44
C LYS A 227 -28.34 23.89 -15.73
N LEU A 228 -29.62 24.26 -15.78
CA LEU A 228 -30.23 24.94 -16.93
C LEU A 228 -29.65 26.34 -17.13
N TYR A 229 -29.66 27.18 -16.09
CA TYR A 229 -29.13 28.55 -16.17
C TYR A 229 -27.65 28.58 -16.55
N ARG A 230 -26.87 27.64 -16.02
CA ARG A 230 -25.48 27.49 -16.40
C ARG A 230 -25.31 27.18 -17.89
N LYS A 231 -26.11 26.25 -18.45
CA LYS A 231 -26.10 25.95 -19.89
C LYS A 231 -26.48 27.16 -20.75
N GLN A 232 -27.24 28.11 -20.20
CA GLN A 232 -27.62 29.36 -20.86
C GLN A 232 -26.57 30.48 -20.72
N GLY A 233 -25.52 30.28 -19.92
CA GLY A 233 -24.50 31.30 -19.62
C GLY A 233 -24.84 32.19 -18.43
N GLU A 234 -25.99 31.98 -17.79
CA GLU A 234 -26.50 32.77 -16.67
C GLU A 234 -25.87 32.35 -15.33
N LYS A 235 -24.58 32.64 -15.16
CA LYS A 235 -23.77 32.14 -14.02
C LYS A 235 -24.31 32.59 -12.65
N GLN A 236 -24.83 33.81 -12.52
CA GLN A 236 -25.33 34.32 -11.24
C GLN A 236 -26.56 33.56 -10.75
N PHE A 237 -27.54 33.37 -11.63
CA PHE A 237 -28.75 32.58 -11.33
C PHE A 237 -28.42 31.10 -11.09
N ALA A 238 -27.44 30.56 -11.81
CA ALA A 238 -26.96 29.20 -11.58
C ALA A 238 -26.40 29.03 -10.15
N ARG A 239 -25.52 29.93 -9.72
CA ARG A 239 -24.95 29.91 -8.35
C ARG A 239 -26.02 30.03 -7.27
N GLN A 240 -26.94 30.98 -7.40
CA GLN A 240 -28.05 31.14 -6.45
C GLN A 240 -28.90 29.86 -6.35
N SER A 241 -29.22 29.25 -7.49
CA SER A 241 -30.00 28.01 -7.53
C SER A 241 -29.24 26.84 -6.87
N PHE A 242 -27.94 26.72 -7.10
CA PHE A 242 -27.12 25.70 -6.43
C PHE A 242 -26.96 25.96 -4.93
N ASP A 243 -26.84 27.22 -4.49
CA ASP A 243 -26.80 27.58 -3.07
C ASP A 243 -28.10 27.22 -2.34
N CYS A 244 -29.25 27.49 -2.96
CA CYS A 244 -30.55 27.03 -2.46
C CYS A 244 -30.62 25.51 -2.38
N ALA A 245 -30.17 24.79 -3.40
CA ALA A 245 -30.18 23.34 -3.39
C ALA A 245 -29.30 22.75 -2.27
N ARG A 246 -28.08 23.28 -2.06
CA ARG A 246 -27.15 22.80 -1.01
C ARG A 246 -27.62 23.12 0.40
N SER A 247 -28.30 24.26 0.60
CA SER A 247 -28.81 24.65 1.92
C SER A 247 -30.01 23.79 2.33
N ILE A 248 -30.83 23.38 1.37
CA ILE A 248 -31.96 22.49 1.60
C ILE A 248 -31.49 21.04 1.76
N ASP A 249 -30.68 20.53 0.84
CA ASP A 249 -30.15 19.15 0.90
C ASP A 249 -28.66 19.10 0.53
N PRO A 250 -27.75 19.07 1.54
CA PRO A 250 -26.32 18.99 1.31
C PRO A 250 -25.86 17.61 0.79
N SER A 251 -26.75 16.61 0.74
CA SER A 251 -26.49 15.28 0.21
C SER A 251 -26.73 15.15 -1.30
N LEU A 252 -27.17 16.21 -1.99
CA LEU A 252 -27.25 16.22 -3.45
C LEU A 252 -25.89 16.54 -4.08
N ALA A 253 -25.40 15.67 -4.97
CA ALA A 253 -24.10 15.86 -5.62
C ALA A 253 -24.08 16.97 -6.67
N LEU A 254 -25.15 17.11 -7.46
CA LEU A 254 -25.20 18.03 -8.61
C LEU A 254 -24.91 19.49 -8.25
N PRO A 255 -25.45 20.07 -7.16
CA PRO A 255 -25.10 21.43 -6.76
C PRO A 255 -23.62 21.63 -6.43
N TRP A 256 -22.98 20.66 -5.76
CA TRP A 256 -21.55 20.72 -5.44
C TRP A 256 -20.69 20.72 -6.71
N ALA A 257 -21.01 19.87 -7.70
CA ALA A 257 -20.36 19.86 -9.01
C ALA A 257 -20.65 21.13 -9.83
N GLY A 258 -21.87 21.66 -9.72
CA GLY A 258 -22.28 22.90 -10.36
C GLY A 258 -21.45 24.10 -9.88
N MET A 259 -21.21 24.18 -8.57
CA MET A 259 -20.39 25.23 -7.95
C MET A 259 -18.90 25.10 -8.32
N SER A 260 -18.37 23.88 -8.43
CA SER A 260 -16.95 23.69 -8.75
C SER A 260 -16.60 24.13 -10.18
N ALA A 261 -17.51 23.99 -11.12
CA ALA A 261 -17.17 24.21 -12.52
C ALA A 261 -17.29 25.69 -12.98
N ASP A 262 -17.62 26.62 -12.09
CA ASP A 262 -17.60 28.08 -12.33
C ASP A 262 -16.29 28.75 -11.85
N PHE A 263 -15.23 27.97 -11.66
CA PHE A 263 -13.91 28.46 -11.26
C PHE A 263 -13.37 29.52 -12.23
N HIS A 264 -12.99 30.69 -11.71
CA HIS A 264 -12.29 31.74 -12.43
C HIS A 264 -10.85 31.81 -11.95
N ALA A 265 -9.89 31.99 -12.87
CA ALA A 265 -8.45 31.93 -12.63
C ALA A 265 -7.96 32.91 -11.56
N GLY A 266 -7.99 32.46 -10.30
CA GLY A 266 -7.31 33.02 -9.14
C GLY A 266 -7.02 31.88 -8.16
N GLU A 267 -5.83 31.87 -7.53
CA GLU A 267 -5.32 30.72 -6.76
C GLU A 267 -6.26 30.26 -5.63
N SER A 268 -6.92 31.19 -4.92
CA SER A 268 -7.84 30.86 -3.81
C SER A 268 -9.11 30.13 -4.25
N ALA A 269 -9.58 30.33 -5.48
CA ALA A 269 -10.82 29.73 -5.95
C ALA A 269 -10.62 28.31 -6.51
N VAL A 270 -9.38 27.89 -6.84
CA VAL A 270 -9.09 26.56 -7.43
C VAL A 270 -9.31 25.50 -6.36
N GLY A 271 -8.82 25.75 -5.15
CA GLY A 271 -8.92 24.83 -4.02
C GLY A 271 -10.38 24.59 -3.61
N GLU A 272 -11.19 25.64 -3.50
CA GLU A 272 -12.62 25.52 -3.18
C GLU A 272 -13.39 24.75 -4.25
N ALA A 273 -13.06 24.97 -5.52
CA ALA A 273 -13.65 24.22 -6.63
C ALA A 273 -13.27 22.74 -6.57
N TYR A 274 -11.99 22.42 -6.32
CA TYR A 274 -11.52 21.05 -6.15
C TYR A 274 -12.25 20.33 -5.01
N GLU A 275 -12.34 20.94 -3.82
CA GLU A 275 -13.03 20.36 -2.67
C GLU A 275 -14.53 20.17 -2.91
N SER A 276 -15.17 21.15 -3.57
CA SER A 276 -16.59 21.04 -3.95
C SER A 276 -16.82 19.89 -4.94
N CYS A 277 -15.95 19.72 -5.93
CA CYS A 277 -16.04 18.64 -6.89
C CYS A 277 -15.75 17.27 -6.25
N LEU A 278 -14.76 17.22 -5.35
CA LEU A 278 -14.43 16.04 -4.56
C LEU A 278 -15.64 15.61 -3.73
N ARG A 279 -16.34 16.56 -3.11
CA ARG A 279 -17.57 16.29 -2.38
C ARG A 279 -18.66 15.72 -3.28
N ALA A 280 -18.84 16.29 -4.48
CA ALA A 280 -19.82 15.79 -5.44
C ALA A 280 -19.53 14.33 -5.84
N ALA A 281 -18.28 14.02 -6.19
CA ALA A 281 -17.85 12.69 -6.59
C ALA A 281 -17.95 11.65 -5.45
N GLN A 282 -17.76 12.06 -4.19
CA GLN A 282 -17.95 11.20 -3.01
C GLN A 282 -19.41 10.91 -2.69
N ILE A 283 -20.31 11.85 -3.01
CA ILE A 283 -21.75 11.68 -2.81
C ILE A 283 -22.33 10.77 -3.90
N LEU A 284 -22.02 11.06 -5.16
CA LEU A 284 -22.48 10.32 -6.31
C LEU A 284 -21.33 10.17 -7.33
N PRO A 285 -20.75 8.98 -7.50
CA PRO A 285 -19.59 8.75 -8.37
C PRO A 285 -19.96 8.73 -9.87
N LEU A 286 -20.62 9.77 -10.36
CA LEU A 286 -20.96 9.93 -11.77
C LEU A 286 -19.68 10.25 -12.58
N ALA A 287 -19.52 9.64 -13.76
CA ALA A 287 -18.35 9.83 -14.61
C ALA A 287 -18.06 11.31 -14.90
N GLU A 288 -19.09 12.13 -15.15
CA GLU A 288 -18.94 13.58 -15.38
C GLU A 288 -18.30 14.31 -14.19
N PHE A 289 -18.70 13.99 -12.96
CA PHE A 289 -18.17 14.61 -11.75
C PHE A 289 -16.73 14.15 -11.48
N GLN A 290 -16.46 12.87 -11.74
CA GLN A 290 -15.13 12.28 -11.59
C GLN A 290 -14.12 12.85 -12.59
N LEU A 291 -14.55 13.06 -13.84
CA LEU A 291 -13.76 13.77 -14.85
C LEU A 291 -13.52 15.23 -14.45
N GLY A 292 -14.56 15.91 -13.95
CA GLY A 292 -14.44 17.27 -13.41
C GLY A 292 -13.42 17.36 -12.28
N LEU A 293 -13.43 16.39 -11.36
CA LEU A 293 -12.48 16.30 -10.26
C LEU A 293 -11.04 16.14 -10.76
N ALA A 294 -10.80 15.25 -11.72
CA ALA A 294 -9.47 15.05 -12.30
C ALA A 294 -8.96 16.30 -13.06
N LYS A 295 -9.84 16.99 -13.80
CA LYS A 295 -9.50 18.26 -14.46
C LYS A 295 -9.14 19.37 -13.45
N LEU A 296 -9.89 19.47 -12.35
CA LEU A 296 -9.59 20.43 -11.28
C LEU A 296 -8.32 20.05 -10.51
N ALA A 297 -8.04 18.75 -10.35
CA ALA A 297 -6.81 18.26 -9.74
C ALA A 297 -5.56 18.64 -10.56
N LEU A 298 -5.65 18.62 -11.89
CA LEU A 298 -4.59 19.12 -12.79
C LEU A 298 -4.30 20.61 -12.54
N ALA A 299 -5.35 21.42 -12.39
CA ALA A 299 -5.21 22.85 -12.11
C ALA A 299 -4.74 23.16 -10.67
N SER A 300 -5.16 22.35 -9.69
CA SER A 300 -4.84 22.54 -8.27
C SER A 300 -3.52 21.90 -7.84
N GLY A 301 -2.88 21.09 -8.69
CA GLY A 301 -1.67 20.34 -8.37
C GLY A 301 -1.90 19.06 -7.53
N ASN A 302 -3.13 18.57 -7.42
CA ASN A 302 -3.50 17.42 -6.58
C ASN A 302 -3.67 16.09 -7.35
N LEU A 303 -3.07 15.97 -8.55
CA LEU A 303 -3.26 14.82 -9.43
C LEU A 303 -2.84 13.47 -8.82
N SER A 304 -1.81 13.46 -7.97
CA SER A 304 -1.32 12.25 -7.30
C SER A 304 -2.26 11.73 -6.21
N SER A 305 -3.34 12.44 -5.89
CA SER A 305 -4.31 12.00 -4.88
C SER A 305 -4.95 10.66 -5.23
N SER A 306 -4.94 9.75 -4.26
CA SER A 306 -5.66 8.46 -4.33
C SER A 306 -7.15 8.60 -4.65
N GLN A 307 -7.79 9.70 -4.24
CA GLN A 307 -9.22 9.93 -4.50
C GLN A 307 -9.45 10.24 -5.98
N VAL A 308 -8.56 11.02 -6.59
CA VAL A 308 -8.61 11.37 -8.02
C VAL A 308 -8.36 10.12 -8.87
N PHE A 309 -7.39 9.30 -8.48
CA PHE A 309 -7.12 8.02 -9.15
C PHE A 309 -8.30 7.04 -9.09
N GLY A 310 -8.90 6.87 -7.91
CA GLY A 310 -10.10 6.05 -7.77
C GLY A 310 -11.26 6.57 -8.61
N ALA A 311 -11.46 7.89 -8.63
CA ALA A 311 -12.50 8.55 -9.41
C ALA A 311 -12.29 8.36 -10.92
N ILE A 312 -11.07 8.54 -11.45
CA ILE A 312 -10.85 8.44 -12.89
C ILE A 312 -10.96 7.00 -13.41
N ARG A 313 -10.49 6.01 -12.63
CA ARG A 313 -10.71 4.58 -12.95
C ARG A 313 -12.17 4.22 -12.96
N GLN A 314 -12.94 4.75 -12.00
CA GLN A 314 -14.38 4.61 -11.98
C GLN A 314 -15.02 5.26 -13.21
N ALA A 315 -14.58 6.46 -13.61
CA ALA A 315 -15.11 7.12 -14.80
C ALA A 315 -14.86 6.31 -16.08
N MET A 316 -13.67 5.73 -16.27
CA MET A 316 -13.34 4.86 -17.41
C MET A 316 -14.28 3.66 -17.53
N GLN A 317 -14.62 3.00 -16.42
CA GLN A 317 -15.56 1.88 -16.41
C GLN A 317 -16.98 2.28 -16.84
N ARG A 318 -17.34 3.54 -16.64
CA ARG A 318 -18.72 4.05 -16.81
C ARG A 318 -18.90 4.78 -18.13
N ALA A 319 -17.83 5.36 -18.65
CA ALA A 319 -17.82 6.09 -19.91
C ALA A 319 -16.51 5.83 -20.69
N PRO A 320 -16.28 4.57 -21.14
CA PRO A 320 -15.05 4.17 -21.84
C PRO A 320 -14.91 4.81 -23.23
N HIS A 321 -15.99 5.38 -23.76
CA HIS A 321 -16.02 6.03 -25.07
C HIS A 321 -15.55 7.49 -25.05
N TYR A 322 -15.35 8.09 -23.87
CA TYR A 322 -14.78 9.44 -23.78
C TYR A 322 -13.25 9.37 -23.77
N PRO A 323 -12.56 10.03 -24.73
CA PRO A 323 -11.10 10.05 -24.74
C PRO A 323 -10.51 10.77 -23.53
N GLU A 324 -11.22 11.73 -22.95
CA GLU A 324 -10.78 12.46 -21.77
C GLU A 324 -10.63 11.55 -20.54
N CYS A 325 -11.43 10.49 -20.42
CA CYS A 325 -11.30 9.50 -19.34
C CYS A 325 -9.91 8.86 -19.36
N HIS A 326 -9.50 8.40 -20.54
CA HIS A 326 -8.24 7.70 -20.75
C HIS A 326 -7.05 8.65 -20.66
N ASN A 327 -7.15 9.85 -21.25
CA ASN A 327 -6.09 10.86 -21.18
C ASN A 327 -5.83 11.32 -19.74
N LEU A 328 -6.88 11.62 -18.96
CA LEU A 328 -6.73 12.02 -17.55
C LEU A 328 -6.23 10.86 -16.69
N ASN A 329 -6.61 9.61 -16.98
CA ASN A 329 -6.04 8.45 -16.28
C ASN A 329 -4.55 8.29 -16.59
N GLY A 330 -4.13 8.59 -17.82
CA GLY A 330 -2.73 8.67 -18.20
C GLY A 330 -1.98 9.73 -17.39
N LEU A 331 -2.52 10.95 -17.28
CA LEU A 331 -1.90 12.04 -16.52
C LEU A 331 -1.81 11.75 -15.02
N VAL A 332 -2.84 11.13 -14.44
CA VAL A 332 -2.82 10.69 -13.03
C VAL A 332 -1.78 9.57 -12.84
N SER A 333 -1.68 8.63 -13.79
CA SER A 333 -0.67 7.57 -13.75
C SER A 333 0.76 8.12 -13.89
N GLU A 334 0.97 9.12 -14.74
CA GLU A 334 2.24 9.86 -14.84
C GLU A 334 2.59 10.59 -13.54
N ALA A 335 1.62 11.25 -12.90
CA ALA A 335 1.82 11.91 -11.62
C ALA A 335 2.22 10.92 -10.51
N GLN A 336 1.83 9.64 -10.64
CA GLN A 336 2.21 8.55 -9.76
C GLN A 336 3.48 7.80 -10.21
N CYS A 337 4.18 8.28 -11.25
CA CYS A 337 5.35 7.66 -11.87
C CYS A 337 5.10 6.25 -12.47
N ASN A 338 3.85 5.87 -12.73
CA ASN A 338 3.51 4.63 -13.42
C ASN A 338 3.39 4.88 -14.94
N TYR A 339 4.53 5.06 -15.60
CA TYR A 339 4.60 5.45 -17.00
C TYR A 339 4.10 4.37 -17.98
N GLN A 340 4.22 3.09 -17.62
CA GLN A 340 3.71 2.00 -18.45
C GLN A 340 2.17 2.01 -18.49
N SER A 341 1.52 2.12 -17.32
CA SER A 341 0.06 2.28 -17.26
C SER A 341 -0.41 3.58 -17.90
N ALA A 342 0.39 4.64 -17.83
CA ALA A 342 0.10 5.89 -18.51
C ALA A 342 0.12 5.73 -20.04
N ALA A 343 1.16 5.09 -20.59
CA ALA A 343 1.27 4.82 -22.02
C ALA A 343 0.09 3.99 -22.54
N VAL A 344 -0.31 2.94 -21.81
CA VAL A 344 -1.52 2.16 -22.14
C VAL A 344 -2.76 3.05 -22.17
N SER A 345 -2.94 3.89 -21.14
CA SER A 345 -4.08 4.82 -21.07
C SER A 345 -4.09 5.81 -22.22
N TYR A 346 -2.94 6.36 -22.62
CA TYR A 346 -2.85 7.27 -23.76
C TYR A 346 -3.13 6.56 -25.11
N ARG A 347 -2.70 5.32 -25.28
CA ARG A 347 -3.07 4.50 -26.46
C ARG A 347 -4.58 4.28 -26.55
N LEU A 348 -5.24 3.98 -25.42
CA LEU A 348 -6.71 3.89 -25.36
C LEU A 348 -7.37 5.25 -25.65
N ALA A 349 -6.80 6.36 -25.17
CA ALA A 349 -7.28 7.70 -25.47
C ALA A 349 -7.24 7.99 -26.97
N ARG A 350 -6.17 7.59 -27.68
CA ARG A 350 -6.08 7.71 -29.14
C ARG A 350 -7.14 6.90 -29.86
N CYS A 351 -7.37 5.65 -29.42
CA CYS A 351 -8.43 4.81 -29.97
C CYS A 351 -9.82 5.43 -29.78
N ALA A 352 -10.09 6.08 -28.64
CA ALA A 352 -11.36 6.75 -28.40
C ALA A 352 -11.55 8.04 -29.24
N ILE A 353 -10.48 8.74 -29.61
CA ILE A 353 -10.54 10.01 -30.37
C ILE A 353 -11.00 9.84 -31.81
N THR A 354 -10.75 8.69 -32.44
CA THR A 354 -11.12 8.45 -33.85
C THR A 354 -12.63 8.59 -34.09
N ASN A 355 -13.44 8.45 -33.03
CA ASN A 355 -14.88 8.62 -33.02
C ASN A 355 -15.38 10.08 -32.93
N LEU A 356 -14.49 11.10 -32.85
CA LEU A 356 -14.85 12.54 -32.79
C LEU A 356 -14.68 13.30 -34.12
N SER A 357 -15.42 14.41 -34.28
CA SER A 357 -15.39 15.29 -35.47
C SER A 357 -14.13 16.18 -35.58
N GLY A 358 -13.83 16.64 -36.80
CA GLY A 358 -12.45 16.88 -37.28
C GLY A 358 -11.61 18.09 -36.82
N SER A 359 -12.15 19.18 -36.24
CA SER A 359 -11.30 20.32 -35.83
C SER A 359 -10.65 20.11 -34.46
N ASP A 360 -11.46 19.76 -33.45
CA ASP A 360 -10.99 19.52 -32.07
C ASP A 360 -10.20 18.21 -31.96
N ARG A 361 -10.44 17.29 -32.91
CA ARG A 361 -9.73 16.02 -33.04
C ARG A 361 -8.22 16.21 -33.19
N LYS A 362 -7.77 17.20 -33.98
CA LYS A 362 -6.34 17.39 -34.26
C LYS A 362 -5.58 17.89 -33.02
N SER A 363 -6.10 18.89 -32.32
CA SER A 363 -5.48 19.42 -31.09
C SER A 363 -5.47 18.40 -29.96
N HIS A 364 -6.57 17.65 -29.78
CA HIS A 364 -6.59 16.61 -28.74
C HIS A 364 -5.66 15.44 -29.08
N MET A 365 -5.55 15.09 -30.37
CA MET A 365 -4.60 14.05 -30.81
C MET A 365 -3.15 14.48 -30.56
N THR A 366 -2.79 15.75 -30.85
CA THR A 366 -1.43 16.24 -30.58
C THR A 366 -1.09 16.19 -29.10
N ASP A 367 -2.00 16.65 -28.22
CA ASP A 367 -1.77 16.64 -26.77
C ASP A 367 -1.55 15.22 -26.25
N ILE A 368 -2.34 14.26 -26.74
CA ILE A 368 -2.21 12.85 -26.34
C ILE A 368 -0.95 12.21 -26.90
N SER A 369 -0.57 12.49 -28.16
CA SER A 369 0.67 11.96 -28.73
C SER A 369 1.91 12.52 -28.02
N VAL A 370 1.92 13.80 -27.62
CA VAL A 370 3.00 14.37 -26.79
C VAL A 370 3.05 13.71 -25.41
N ASN A 371 1.90 13.52 -24.76
CA ASN A 371 1.82 12.82 -23.47
C ASN A 371 2.28 11.35 -23.59
N LEU A 372 1.89 10.66 -24.66
CA LEU A 372 2.28 9.29 -24.95
C LEU A 372 3.79 9.18 -25.17
N ALA A 373 4.36 10.03 -26.02
CA ALA A 373 5.81 10.06 -26.28
C ALA A 373 6.60 10.33 -24.99
N ARG A 374 6.13 11.27 -24.17
CA ARG A 374 6.71 11.56 -22.84
C ARG A 374 6.70 10.33 -21.94
N SER A 375 5.55 9.66 -21.82
CA SER A 375 5.39 8.46 -21.00
C SER A 375 6.21 7.29 -21.50
N LEU A 376 6.22 7.02 -22.81
CA LEU A 376 7.01 5.94 -23.41
C LEU A 376 8.51 6.13 -23.16
N SER A 377 9.00 7.35 -23.37
CA SER A 377 10.41 7.66 -23.09
C SER A 377 10.77 7.48 -21.61
N LYS A 378 9.85 7.82 -20.69
CA LYS A 378 10.03 7.59 -19.25
C LYS A 378 9.89 6.12 -18.84
N ALA A 379 9.11 5.34 -19.57
CA ALA A 379 8.98 3.90 -19.38
C ALA A 379 10.20 3.11 -19.89
N GLY A 380 11.09 3.75 -20.67
CA GLY A 380 12.27 3.11 -21.26
C GLY A 380 12.08 2.67 -22.72
N ASN A 381 10.88 2.85 -23.29
CA ASN A 381 10.56 2.53 -24.68
C ASN A 381 10.91 3.72 -25.59
N ALA A 382 12.21 3.98 -25.73
CA ALA A 382 12.73 5.14 -26.46
C ALA A 382 12.45 5.09 -27.98
N LEU A 383 12.39 3.88 -28.57
CA LEU A 383 12.06 3.68 -29.99
C LEU A 383 10.64 4.15 -30.31
N ASP A 384 9.63 3.64 -29.61
CA ASP A 384 8.23 4.04 -29.80
C ASP A 384 8.04 5.55 -29.56
N ALA A 385 8.69 6.10 -28.51
CA ALA A 385 8.65 7.52 -28.23
C ALA A 385 9.24 8.37 -29.35
N LEU A 386 10.30 7.88 -30.01
CA LEU A 386 10.92 8.55 -31.14
C LEU A 386 10.00 8.54 -32.36
N HIS A 387 9.37 7.41 -32.68
CA HIS A 387 8.40 7.32 -33.78
C HIS A 387 7.24 8.31 -33.59
N GLU A 388 6.65 8.40 -32.40
CA GLU A 388 5.59 9.39 -32.11
C GLU A 388 6.07 10.84 -32.32
N CYS A 389 7.31 11.14 -31.95
CA CYS A 389 7.89 12.47 -32.16
C CYS A 389 8.16 12.76 -33.65
N GLU A 390 8.59 11.76 -34.43
CA GLU A 390 8.82 11.90 -35.87
C GLU A 390 7.52 12.11 -36.63
N ASP A 391 6.44 11.42 -36.24
CA ASP A 391 5.11 11.62 -36.80
C ASP A 391 4.63 13.06 -36.55
N LEU A 392 4.73 13.55 -35.31
CA LEU A 392 4.40 14.94 -34.96
C LEU A 392 5.27 15.95 -35.72
N LYS A 393 6.55 15.63 -35.96
CA LYS A 393 7.47 16.47 -36.73
C LYS A 393 7.11 16.52 -38.21
N ASN A 394 6.75 15.39 -38.80
CA ASN A 394 6.32 15.29 -40.20
C ASN A 394 5.01 16.05 -40.44
N GLU A 395 4.12 16.10 -39.46
CA GLU A 395 2.89 16.90 -39.49
C GLU A 395 3.09 18.39 -39.18
N GLY A 396 4.29 18.80 -38.75
CA GLY A 396 4.61 20.18 -38.38
C GLY A 396 4.00 20.63 -37.05
N LEU A 397 3.64 19.69 -36.17
CA LEU A 397 2.96 19.91 -34.89
C LEU A 397 3.88 19.73 -33.67
N LEU A 398 5.18 19.49 -33.91
CA LEU A 398 6.17 19.32 -32.85
C LEU A 398 6.60 20.67 -32.25
N ASP A 399 6.17 20.94 -31.03
CA ASP A 399 6.49 22.15 -30.28
C ASP A 399 7.80 22.02 -29.49
N ALA A 400 8.13 23.03 -28.65
CA ALA A 400 9.35 23.02 -27.86
C ALA A 400 9.39 21.91 -26.81
N GLU A 401 8.24 21.47 -26.29
CA GLU A 401 8.14 20.35 -25.35
C GLU A 401 8.38 19.01 -26.07
N GLY A 402 7.75 18.82 -27.24
CA GLY A 402 7.99 17.70 -28.13
C GLY A 402 9.46 17.58 -28.58
N LEU A 403 10.13 18.70 -28.87
CA LEU A 403 11.56 18.71 -29.19
C LEU A 403 12.45 18.27 -28.01
N GLN A 404 12.07 18.56 -26.77
CA GLN A 404 12.80 18.06 -25.59
C GLN A 404 12.67 16.54 -25.48
N ILE A 405 11.46 16.00 -25.69
CA ILE A 405 11.20 14.56 -25.69
C ILE A 405 12.00 13.89 -26.81
N TYR A 406 11.94 14.45 -28.03
CA TYR A 406 12.67 13.94 -29.19
C TYR A 406 14.19 13.88 -28.96
N ALA A 407 14.79 14.96 -28.44
CA ALA A 407 16.21 14.99 -28.11
C ALA A 407 16.59 13.96 -27.03
N PHE A 408 15.72 13.75 -26.04
CA PHE A 408 15.95 12.80 -24.97
C PHE A 408 15.82 11.35 -25.44
N SER A 409 14.81 11.03 -26.27
CA SER A 409 14.65 9.71 -26.88
C SER A 409 15.82 9.34 -27.80
N LEU A 410 16.30 10.28 -28.63
CA LEU A 410 17.52 10.10 -29.44
C LEU A 410 18.75 9.76 -28.58
N TRP A 411 18.91 10.46 -27.46
CA TRP A 411 20.00 10.17 -26.52
C TRP A 411 19.88 8.78 -25.89
N GLN A 412 18.68 8.35 -25.48
CA GLN A 412 18.43 7.01 -24.93
C GLN A 412 18.79 5.89 -25.93
N LEU A 413 18.64 6.14 -27.23
CA LEU A 413 19.00 5.20 -28.30
C LEU A 413 20.48 5.23 -28.70
N GLY A 414 21.28 6.13 -28.12
CA GLY A 414 22.71 6.27 -28.42
C GLY A 414 23.04 7.25 -29.56
N GLU A 415 22.06 7.92 -30.15
CA GLU A 415 22.22 8.88 -31.26
C GLU A 415 22.65 10.27 -30.76
N THR A 416 23.83 10.35 -30.14
CA THR A 416 24.28 11.53 -29.39
C THR A 416 24.48 12.78 -30.26
N ASN A 417 24.94 12.62 -31.51
CA ASN A 417 25.14 13.74 -32.43
C ASN A 417 23.82 14.40 -32.86
N LEU A 418 22.80 13.58 -33.14
CA LEU A 418 21.46 14.07 -33.48
C LEU A 418 20.81 14.73 -32.27
N ALA A 419 20.90 14.13 -31.08
CA ALA A 419 20.41 14.74 -29.84
C ALA A 419 21.04 16.13 -29.59
N LEU A 420 22.36 16.27 -29.77
CA LEU A 420 23.04 17.56 -29.65
C LEU A 420 22.59 18.59 -30.71
N SER A 421 22.25 18.15 -31.92
CA SER A 421 21.73 19.05 -32.96
C SER A 421 20.36 19.63 -32.57
N VAL A 422 19.48 18.81 -32.01
CA VAL A 422 18.15 19.23 -31.52
C VAL A 422 18.29 20.11 -30.27
N VAL A 423 19.24 19.82 -29.38
CA VAL A 423 19.58 20.69 -28.24
C VAL A 423 20.05 22.07 -28.70
N ARG A 424 20.83 22.16 -29.78
CA ARG A 424 21.26 23.45 -30.35
C ARG A 424 20.08 24.23 -30.93
N SER A 425 19.16 23.58 -31.63
CA SER A 425 17.96 24.27 -32.14
C SER A 425 17.07 24.78 -31.00
N LEU A 426 16.89 23.97 -29.95
CA LEU A 426 16.22 24.39 -28.71
C LEU A 426 16.92 25.57 -28.03
N ALA A 427 18.25 25.56 -27.95
CA ALA A 427 19.02 26.64 -27.31
C ALA A 427 18.82 28.00 -28.00
N VAL A 428 18.64 28.01 -29.33
CA VAL A 428 18.37 29.23 -30.11
C VAL A 428 16.98 29.79 -29.81
N SER A 429 15.98 28.94 -29.57
CA SER A 429 14.60 29.38 -29.29
C SER A 429 14.38 29.83 -27.84
N VAL A 430 15.26 29.52 -26.89
CA VAL A 430 15.11 29.90 -25.46
C VAL A 430 14.86 31.40 -25.27
N CYS A 431 15.52 32.26 -26.05
CA CYS A 431 15.38 33.71 -25.92
C CYS A 431 14.01 34.25 -26.37
N THR A 432 13.26 33.49 -27.16
CA THR A 432 11.93 33.88 -27.69
C THR A 432 10.77 33.21 -26.95
N MET A 433 11.06 32.31 -26.01
CA MET A 433 10.07 31.57 -25.22
C MET A 433 9.56 32.36 -24.01
N GLU A 434 8.38 31.99 -23.51
CA GLU A 434 7.91 32.46 -22.21
C GLU A 434 8.88 32.08 -21.07
N GLN A 435 8.96 32.89 -20.02
CA GLN A 435 9.95 32.72 -18.96
C GLN A 435 9.89 31.33 -18.28
N LYS A 436 8.69 30.75 -18.10
CA LYS A 436 8.52 29.43 -17.48
C LYS A 436 9.02 28.30 -18.38
N SER A 437 8.67 28.33 -19.67
CA SER A 437 9.08 27.31 -20.64
C SER A 437 10.56 27.44 -20.99
N ALA A 438 11.08 28.67 -21.11
CA ALA A 438 12.51 28.95 -21.24
C ALA A 438 13.32 28.35 -20.08
N ALA A 439 12.86 28.52 -18.83
CA ALA A 439 13.54 27.94 -17.67
C ALA A 439 13.53 26.41 -17.68
N ALA A 440 12.44 25.76 -18.10
CA ALA A 440 12.35 24.31 -18.25
C ALA A 440 13.32 23.80 -19.32
N THR A 441 13.37 24.46 -20.48
CA THR A 441 14.30 24.14 -21.57
C THR A 441 15.77 24.27 -21.13
N VAL A 442 16.13 25.35 -20.42
CA VAL A 442 17.51 25.52 -19.90
C VAL A 442 17.87 24.41 -18.91
N VAL A 443 16.96 24.05 -17.99
CA VAL A 443 17.16 22.92 -17.08
C VAL A 443 17.41 21.63 -17.85
N PHE A 444 16.59 21.36 -18.86
CA PHE A 444 16.73 20.19 -19.72
C PHE A 444 18.08 20.15 -20.42
N ILE A 445 18.49 21.25 -21.07
CA ILE A 445 19.77 21.37 -21.78
C ILE A 445 20.94 21.10 -20.83
N CYS A 446 20.97 21.70 -19.64
CA CYS A 446 22.06 21.49 -18.68
C CYS A 446 22.16 20.02 -18.23
N ARG A 447 21.03 19.36 -17.98
CA ARG A 447 20.99 17.94 -17.59
C ARG A 447 21.45 17.03 -18.73
N LEU A 448 20.93 17.24 -19.93
CA LEU A 448 21.24 16.41 -21.08
C LEU A 448 22.71 16.56 -21.51
N LEU A 449 23.26 17.79 -21.47
CA LEU A 449 24.68 18.02 -21.72
C LEU A 449 25.59 17.33 -20.70
N TYR A 450 25.17 17.28 -19.42
CA TYR A 450 25.90 16.52 -18.40
C TYR A 450 25.95 15.02 -18.74
N TYR A 451 24.81 14.44 -19.15
CA TYR A 451 24.75 13.01 -19.50
C TYR A 451 25.47 12.67 -20.82
N ILE A 452 25.47 13.56 -21.82
CA ILE A 452 26.13 13.31 -23.11
C ILE A 452 27.62 13.63 -23.07
N SER A 453 27.98 14.80 -22.56
CA SER A 453 29.32 15.40 -22.72
C SER A 453 30.12 15.45 -21.42
N GLY A 454 29.57 14.96 -20.30
CA GLY A 454 30.22 14.91 -19.01
C GLY A 454 30.19 16.22 -18.22
N LEU A 455 30.70 16.14 -16.98
CA LEU A 455 30.64 17.21 -15.98
C LEU A 455 31.33 18.51 -16.43
N ASP A 456 32.54 18.41 -16.99
CA ASP A 456 33.33 19.58 -17.38
C ASP A 456 32.69 20.38 -18.53
N SER A 457 32.15 19.67 -19.52
CA SER A 457 31.47 20.27 -20.66
C SER A 457 30.19 20.99 -20.22
N ALA A 458 29.41 20.38 -19.32
CA ALA A 458 28.21 20.99 -18.75
C ALA A 458 28.54 22.26 -17.95
N ILE A 459 29.58 22.24 -17.11
CA ILE A 459 30.04 23.41 -16.33
C ILE A 459 30.48 24.53 -17.26
N ASN A 460 31.26 24.22 -18.30
CA ASN A 460 31.72 25.22 -19.27
C ASN A 460 30.55 25.85 -20.06
N SER A 461 29.50 25.07 -20.38
CA SER A 461 28.30 25.58 -21.01
C SER A 461 27.51 26.52 -20.08
N ILE A 462 27.33 26.12 -18.81
CA ILE A 462 26.66 26.94 -17.79
C ILE A 462 27.37 28.27 -17.58
N LEU A 463 28.71 28.27 -17.51
CA LEU A 463 29.52 29.49 -17.34
C LEU A 463 29.38 30.46 -18.53
N LYS A 464 29.08 29.96 -19.73
CA LYS A 464 28.88 30.76 -20.94
C LYS A 464 27.45 31.30 -21.09
N MET A 465 26.48 30.76 -20.37
CA MET A 465 25.08 31.19 -20.45
C MET A 465 24.86 32.54 -19.73
N PRO A 466 23.98 33.41 -20.27
CA PRO A 466 23.68 34.69 -19.63
C PRO A 466 22.93 34.48 -18.30
N LYS A 467 23.38 35.18 -17.25
CA LYS A 467 22.85 35.04 -15.88
C LYS A 467 21.35 35.34 -15.74
N GLN A 468 20.77 36.07 -16.68
CA GLN A 468 19.34 36.40 -16.72
C GLN A 468 18.46 35.15 -16.89
N LEU A 469 18.98 34.11 -17.52
CA LEU A 469 18.27 32.83 -17.70
C LEU A 469 18.14 32.05 -16.41
N PHE A 470 18.91 32.37 -15.36
CA PHE A 470 18.91 31.63 -14.09
C PHE A 470 17.90 32.13 -13.06
N ARG A 471 16.92 32.96 -13.47
CA ARG A 471 15.87 33.51 -12.61
C ARG A 471 14.72 32.52 -12.38
N SER A 472 15.02 31.35 -11.83
CA SER A 472 14.03 30.32 -11.50
C SER A 472 14.55 29.41 -10.38
N SER A 473 13.67 29.04 -9.44
CA SER A 473 13.99 28.09 -8.37
C SER A 473 14.40 26.72 -8.93
N LYS A 474 13.70 26.22 -9.97
CA LYS A 474 14.02 24.95 -10.67
C LYS A 474 15.44 24.91 -11.21
N ILE A 475 15.93 26.02 -11.75
CA ILE A 475 17.31 26.13 -12.25
C ILE A 475 18.29 26.08 -11.09
N SER A 476 18.00 26.77 -9.98
CA SER A 476 18.86 26.74 -8.80
C SER A 476 19.07 25.31 -8.30
N PHE A 477 18.03 24.46 -8.31
CA PHE A 477 18.15 23.04 -7.92
C PHE A 477 19.12 22.27 -8.82
N VAL A 478 18.98 22.41 -10.15
CA VAL A 478 19.83 21.70 -11.12
C VAL A 478 21.27 22.17 -11.05
N LEU A 479 21.50 23.48 -10.96
CA LEU A 479 22.84 24.05 -10.80
C LEU A 479 23.48 23.62 -9.48
N SER A 480 22.70 23.58 -8.39
CA SER A 480 23.17 23.08 -7.10
C SER A 480 23.51 21.58 -7.13
N ALA A 481 22.78 20.78 -7.92
CA ALA A 481 23.04 19.35 -8.09
C ALA A 481 24.33 19.11 -8.91
N ILE A 482 24.52 19.85 -10.01
CA ILE A 482 25.77 19.80 -10.78
C ILE A 482 26.94 20.27 -9.92
N HIS A 483 26.75 21.33 -9.13
CA HIS A 483 27.76 21.80 -8.18
C HIS A 483 28.04 20.77 -7.07
N ALA A 484 27.06 19.99 -6.64
CA ALA A 484 27.27 18.91 -5.68
C ALA A 484 28.22 17.81 -6.22
N LEU A 485 28.24 17.61 -7.54
CA LEU A 485 29.15 16.69 -8.22
C LEU A 485 30.51 17.33 -8.55
N ASP A 486 30.60 18.66 -8.60
CA ASP A 486 31.83 19.41 -8.89
C ASP A 486 32.76 19.47 -7.66
N GLN A 487 33.76 18.59 -7.64
CA GLN A 487 34.83 18.53 -6.62
C GLN A 487 35.59 19.87 -6.49
N ASN A 488 35.76 20.59 -7.61
CA ASN A 488 36.55 21.82 -7.68
C ASN A 488 35.77 23.11 -7.34
N ASN A 489 34.46 23.01 -7.01
CA ASN A 489 33.59 24.13 -6.62
C ASN A 489 33.58 25.34 -7.59
N ARG A 490 33.75 25.11 -8.90
CA ARG A 490 33.80 26.14 -9.95
C ARG A 490 32.48 26.91 -10.10
N LEU A 491 31.36 26.26 -9.81
CA LEU A 491 30.01 26.86 -9.90
C LEU A 491 29.55 27.59 -8.62
N GLN A 492 30.38 27.66 -7.58
CA GLN A 492 29.99 28.16 -6.25
C GLN A 492 29.39 29.57 -6.28
N SER A 493 29.96 30.50 -7.08
CA SER A 493 29.50 31.89 -7.18
C SER A 493 28.16 32.04 -7.90
N ILE A 494 27.85 31.15 -8.85
CA ILE A 494 26.56 31.12 -9.56
C ILE A 494 25.51 30.49 -8.65
N VAL A 495 25.84 29.39 -7.99
CA VAL A 495 24.94 28.71 -7.05
C VAL A 495 24.55 29.63 -5.88
N SER A 496 25.48 30.41 -5.32
CA SER A 496 25.14 31.36 -4.26
C SER A 496 24.13 32.41 -4.73
N SER A 497 24.36 33.02 -5.90
CA SER A 497 23.44 34.04 -6.45
C SER A 497 22.07 33.51 -6.89
N THR A 498 21.96 32.21 -7.18
CA THR A 498 20.67 31.61 -7.59
C THR A 498 19.79 31.18 -6.42
N ARG A 499 20.37 31.07 -5.21
CA ARG A 499 19.60 30.77 -3.99
C ARG A 499 18.71 31.92 -3.55
N ASP A 500 19.01 33.14 -3.96
CA ASP A 500 18.19 34.33 -3.68
C ASP A 500 16.79 34.26 -4.33
N TYR A 501 16.59 33.35 -5.29
CA TYR A 501 15.30 33.15 -5.96
C TYR A 501 14.39 32.10 -5.31
N LEU A 502 14.82 31.48 -4.20
CA LEU A 502 14.00 30.55 -3.42
C LEU A 502 13.07 31.36 -2.52
N LYS A 503 11.76 31.23 -2.72
CA LYS A 503 10.77 32.05 -2.00
C LYS A 503 9.92 31.24 -1.04
N SER A 504 9.63 29.97 -1.37
CA SER A 504 8.76 29.13 -0.53
C SER A 504 9.55 28.36 0.52
N HIS A 505 8.88 28.03 1.63
CA HIS A 505 9.43 27.17 2.67
C HIS A 505 9.83 25.79 2.12
N GLU A 506 9.03 25.25 1.20
CA GLU A 506 9.27 23.96 0.55
C GLU A 506 10.55 24.00 -0.31
N GLU A 507 10.73 25.05 -1.10
CA GLU A 507 11.94 25.24 -1.93
C GLU A 507 13.22 25.30 -1.07
N ILE A 508 13.16 26.00 0.07
CA ILE A 508 14.30 26.11 0.99
C ILE A 508 14.62 24.76 1.64
N THR A 509 13.61 24.03 2.11
CA THR A 509 13.81 22.68 2.68
C THR A 509 14.33 21.69 1.63
N GLY A 510 13.85 21.77 0.38
CA GLY A 510 14.38 21.00 -0.75
C GLY A 510 15.85 21.29 -1.03
N MET A 511 16.29 22.54 -0.87
CA MET A 511 17.70 22.90 -1.02
C MET A 511 18.58 22.35 0.10
N HIS A 512 18.11 22.35 1.35
CA HIS A 512 18.81 21.68 2.45
C HIS A 512 18.94 20.17 2.22
N PHE A 513 17.90 19.54 1.67
CA PHE A 513 17.95 18.14 1.23
C PHE A 513 19.06 17.92 0.19
N LEU A 514 19.13 18.76 -0.85
CA LEU A 514 20.15 18.67 -1.89
C LEU A 514 21.57 18.95 -1.38
N ILE A 515 21.74 19.91 -0.46
CA ILE A 515 23.04 20.21 0.16
C ILE A 515 23.51 19.02 1.00
N ALA A 516 22.62 18.37 1.74
CA ALA A 516 22.96 17.15 2.48
C ALA A 516 23.40 16.03 1.51
N LEU A 517 22.69 15.81 0.40
CA LEU A 517 23.13 14.88 -0.64
C LEU A 517 24.52 15.25 -1.20
N GLY A 518 24.76 16.52 -1.50
CA GLY A 518 26.06 16.96 -2.01
C GLY A 518 27.20 16.75 -1.02
N LYS A 519 26.95 16.87 0.29
CA LYS A 519 27.94 16.54 1.32
C LYS A 519 28.25 15.06 1.37
N LEU A 520 27.25 14.19 1.20
CA LEU A 520 27.46 12.73 1.14
C LEU A 520 28.39 12.34 0.01
N VAL A 521 28.22 12.96 -1.17
CA VAL A 521 29.02 12.67 -2.36
C VAL A 521 30.42 13.29 -2.26
N LYS A 522 30.55 14.55 -1.82
CA LYS A 522 31.86 15.25 -1.75
C LYS A 522 32.78 14.77 -0.64
N HIS A 523 32.21 14.33 0.49
CA HIS A 523 32.99 13.91 1.66
C HIS A 523 33.04 12.39 1.84
N GLY A 524 32.66 11.63 0.80
CA GLY A 524 32.82 10.19 0.75
C GLY A 524 34.22 9.76 0.34
N SER A 525 34.65 8.55 0.73
CA SER A 525 35.81 7.88 0.14
C SER A 525 35.42 7.26 -1.22
N GLU A 526 36.39 6.80 -2.03
CA GLU A 526 36.15 6.28 -3.40
C GLU A 526 35.03 5.24 -3.52
N CYS A 527 34.68 4.54 -2.43
CA CYS A 527 33.61 3.54 -2.40
C CYS A 527 32.49 3.80 -1.36
N ARG A 528 32.49 4.92 -0.60
CA ARG A 528 31.51 5.13 0.51
C ARG A 528 31.05 6.57 0.65
N LEU A 529 29.75 6.76 0.88
CA LEU A 529 29.15 8.07 1.12
C LEU A 529 29.52 8.62 2.52
N GLY A 530 29.72 9.93 2.61
CA GLY A 530 30.02 10.63 3.87
C GLY A 530 28.81 10.81 4.81
N TYR A 531 28.12 9.72 5.17
CA TYR A 531 26.84 9.68 5.92
C TYR A 531 26.80 10.64 7.11
N GLN A 532 27.85 10.66 7.94
CA GLN A 532 27.90 11.49 9.14
C GLN A 532 27.85 13.00 8.85
N SER A 533 28.44 13.45 7.74
CA SER A 533 28.40 14.86 7.33
C SER A 533 27.00 15.30 6.89
N GLY A 534 26.26 14.41 6.23
CA GLY A 534 24.87 14.59 5.84
C GLY A 534 23.94 14.64 7.04
N VAL A 535 24.05 13.65 7.94
CA VAL A 535 23.29 13.57 9.20
C VAL A 535 23.48 14.84 10.03
N ASN A 536 24.72 15.30 10.20
CA ASN A 536 25.02 16.53 10.94
C ASN A 536 24.43 17.80 10.29
N HIS A 537 24.36 17.87 8.96
CA HIS A 537 23.69 18.97 8.27
C HIS A 537 22.18 18.93 8.47
N LEU A 538 21.56 17.76 8.33
CA LEU A 538 20.12 17.59 8.48
C LEU A 538 19.66 17.85 9.90
N ARG A 539 20.40 17.42 10.93
CA ARG A 539 20.10 17.76 12.34
C ARG A 539 20.01 19.27 12.54
N LYS A 540 20.97 20.03 12.00
CA LYS A 540 20.96 21.51 12.05
C LYS A 540 19.79 22.11 11.27
N ALA A 541 19.52 21.61 10.07
CA ALA A 541 18.41 22.07 9.23
C ALA A 541 17.05 21.81 9.89
N LEU A 542 16.89 20.66 10.54
CA LEU A 542 15.67 20.27 11.24
C LEU A 542 15.36 21.20 12.43
N HIS A 543 16.38 21.71 13.13
CA HIS A 543 16.15 22.71 14.18
C HIS A 543 15.56 24.02 13.64
N MET A 544 15.90 24.40 12.41
CA MET A 544 15.33 25.59 11.75
C MET A 544 13.95 25.29 11.13
N TYR A 545 13.76 24.06 10.66
CA TYR A 545 12.58 23.63 9.91
C TYR A 545 11.98 22.35 10.50
N PRO A 546 11.46 22.40 11.75
CA PRO A 546 11.03 21.20 12.45
C PRO A 546 9.91 20.51 11.68
N ASN A 547 8.94 21.25 11.12
CA ASN A 547 7.75 20.67 10.52
C ASN A 547 7.95 20.02 9.13
N SER A 548 9.15 20.08 8.55
CA SER A 548 9.41 19.53 7.21
C SER A 548 9.44 17.98 7.22
N SER A 549 8.49 17.36 6.51
CA SER A 549 8.48 15.89 6.30
C SER A 549 9.66 15.43 5.45
N LEU A 550 10.05 16.19 4.42
CA LEU A 550 11.17 15.88 3.53
C LEU A 550 12.49 15.72 4.30
N LEU A 551 12.84 16.69 5.16
CA LEU A 551 14.08 16.65 5.94
C LEU A 551 14.08 15.52 6.98
N ARG A 552 12.93 15.31 7.63
CA ARG A 552 12.72 14.21 8.58
C ARG A 552 12.89 12.83 7.93
N ASN A 553 12.22 12.63 6.79
CA ASN A 553 12.31 11.38 6.05
C ASN A 553 13.75 11.15 5.56
N PHE A 554 14.41 12.18 5.06
CA PHE A 554 15.79 12.01 4.61
C PHE A 554 16.75 11.70 5.77
N LEU A 555 16.58 12.34 6.93
CA LEU A 555 17.34 12.01 8.13
C LEU A 555 17.08 10.57 8.56
N GLY A 556 15.82 10.13 8.62
CA GLY A 556 15.46 8.75 8.93
C GLY A 556 16.07 7.74 7.95
N TYR A 557 16.05 8.04 6.65
CA TYR A 557 16.71 7.20 5.63
C TYR A 557 18.22 7.09 5.84
N LEU A 558 18.91 8.21 6.10
CA LEU A 558 20.36 8.18 6.35
C LEU A 558 20.70 7.40 7.62
N LEU A 559 19.89 7.52 8.68
CA LEU A 559 20.04 6.78 9.93
C LEU A 559 19.76 5.27 9.79
N LEU A 560 18.89 4.86 8.86
CA LEU A 560 18.75 3.44 8.51
C LEU A 560 19.88 2.91 7.63
N SER A 561 20.53 3.81 6.89
CA SER A 561 21.65 3.45 6.00
C SER A 561 22.99 3.38 6.75
N THR A 562 23.07 3.93 7.96
CA THR A 562 24.20 3.75 8.87
C THR A 562 24.12 2.39 9.53
N GLU A 563 25.23 1.64 9.58
CA GLU A 563 25.30 0.30 10.18
C GLU A 563 25.18 0.28 11.72
N GLU A 564 24.85 1.42 12.34
CA GLU A 564 24.70 1.54 13.79
C GLU A 564 23.31 1.07 14.25
N TRP A 565 23.30 0.04 15.10
CA TRP A 565 22.07 -0.53 15.65
C TRP A 565 21.18 0.50 16.37
N ASN A 566 21.77 1.49 17.05
CA ASN A 566 21.02 2.52 17.79
C ASN A 566 20.28 3.51 16.87
N ASP A 567 20.77 3.70 15.64
CA ASP A 567 20.21 4.68 14.71
C ASP A 567 18.89 4.23 14.09
N THR A 568 18.62 2.91 14.08
CA THR A 568 17.37 2.33 13.57
C THR A 568 16.13 2.79 14.35
N HIS A 569 16.23 2.91 15.67
CA HIS A 569 15.16 3.43 16.53
C HIS A 569 14.98 4.93 16.43
N ILE A 570 16.07 5.67 16.22
CA ILE A 570 16.01 7.12 16.02
C ILE A 570 15.36 7.40 14.67
N ALA A 571 15.62 6.57 13.65
CA ALA A 571 15.04 6.71 12.33
C ALA A 571 13.51 6.61 12.34
N THR A 572 12.91 5.64 13.06
CA THR A 572 11.45 5.52 13.14
C THR A 572 10.81 6.73 13.83
N ARG A 573 11.46 7.27 14.87
CA ARG A 573 11.02 8.48 15.58
C ARG A 573 11.12 9.76 14.76
N CYS A 574 11.95 9.79 13.73
CA CYS A 574 12.04 10.94 12.83
C CYS A 574 10.79 11.08 11.97
N CYS A 575 10.03 10.00 11.74
CA CYS A 575 8.91 9.97 10.81
C CYS A 575 7.58 10.40 11.46
N ASN A 576 6.88 11.33 10.82
CA ASN A 576 5.50 11.70 11.18
C ASN A 576 4.52 10.99 10.24
N VAL A 577 3.73 10.06 10.78
CA VAL A 577 2.79 9.21 10.01
C VAL A 577 1.35 9.75 10.03
N ASP A 578 1.07 10.75 10.88
CA ASP A 578 -0.31 11.19 11.19
C ASP A 578 -0.90 12.28 10.28
N THR A 579 -0.24 12.67 9.18
CA THR A 579 -0.78 13.73 8.30
C THR A 579 -1.49 13.18 7.08
N THR A 580 -2.67 13.73 6.80
CA THR A 580 -3.48 13.60 5.57
C THR A 580 -2.81 14.17 4.31
N ASN A 581 -1.50 14.44 4.38
CA ASN A 581 -0.77 15.07 3.29
C ASN A 581 -0.39 14.02 2.24
N PRO A 582 -0.34 14.40 0.95
CA PRO A 582 0.17 13.55 -0.10
C PRO A 582 1.57 13.06 0.28
N ILE A 583 1.81 11.78 0.06
CA ILE A 583 3.12 11.14 0.26
C ILE A 583 4.01 11.64 -0.87
N GLU A 584 4.53 12.87 -0.77
CA GLU A 584 5.37 13.43 -1.83
C GLU A 584 6.65 14.12 -1.37
N ALA A 585 7.62 13.97 -2.28
CA ALA A 585 8.99 14.46 -2.36
C ALA A 585 9.94 13.94 -1.27
N GLY A 586 10.77 12.95 -1.65
CA GLY A 586 11.90 12.42 -0.90
C GLY A 586 12.42 11.13 -1.51
N LEU A 587 13.64 10.70 -1.16
CA LEU A 587 14.20 9.41 -1.61
C LEU A 587 13.39 8.20 -1.13
N LYS A 588 12.82 8.31 0.08
CA LYS A 588 11.98 7.29 0.72
C LYS A 588 10.84 7.95 1.50
N SER A 589 9.69 7.29 1.56
CA SER A 589 8.52 7.79 2.30
C SER A 589 8.63 7.53 3.80
N ALA A 590 7.85 8.25 4.61
CA ALA A 590 7.77 8.01 6.05
C ALA A 590 7.32 6.57 6.37
N TYR A 591 6.38 6.03 5.58
CA TYR A 591 5.91 4.65 5.71
C TYR A 591 6.98 3.63 5.33
N GLU A 592 7.79 3.92 4.31
CA GLU A 592 8.92 3.07 3.94
C GLU A 592 9.98 3.02 5.04
N ILE A 593 10.32 4.17 5.62
CA ILE A 593 11.29 4.26 6.73
C ILE A 593 10.75 3.57 7.97
N LEU A 594 9.47 3.78 8.33
CA LEU A 594 8.83 3.08 9.43
C LEU A 594 8.82 1.56 9.22
N GLY A 595 8.43 1.12 8.02
CA GLY A 595 8.36 -0.31 7.66
C GLY A 595 9.74 -0.97 7.64
N ALA A 596 10.75 -0.29 7.09
CA ALA A 596 12.13 -0.77 7.05
C ALA A 596 12.78 -0.77 8.43
N GLY A 597 12.55 0.28 9.23
CA GLY A 597 13.00 0.36 10.62
C GLY A 597 12.40 -0.75 11.49
N ALA A 598 11.10 -1.03 11.34
CA ALA A 598 10.46 -2.14 12.03
C ALA A 598 11.07 -3.50 11.66
N VAL A 599 11.36 -3.71 10.36
CA VAL A 599 12.04 -4.92 9.88
C VAL A 599 13.46 -5.04 10.47
N ALA A 600 14.22 -3.94 10.46
CA ALA A 600 15.60 -3.89 10.96
C ALA A 600 15.69 -4.11 12.49
N CYS A 601 14.81 -3.47 13.26
CA CYS A 601 14.77 -3.60 14.72
C CYS A 601 14.18 -4.92 15.22
N TYR A 602 13.56 -5.72 14.34
CA TYR A 602 12.72 -6.87 14.71
C TYR A 602 11.66 -6.48 15.77
N ALA A 603 11.15 -5.25 15.69
CA ALA A 603 10.17 -4.72 16.63
C ALA A 603 8.79 -4.83 15.99
N VAL A 604 8.18 -6.01 16.07
CA VAL A 604 6.74 -6.11 15.78
C VAL A 604 6.07 -5.39 16.96
N GLY A 605 5.59 -4.17 16.72
CA GLY A 605 4.96 -3.29 17.73
C GLY A 605 3.66 -3.85 18.30
N THR A 606 3.70 -5.07 18.84
CA THR A 606 2.64 -5.73 19.57
C THR A 606 2.79 -5.34 21.03
N CYS A 607 1.79 -4.65 21.58
CA CYS A 607 1.79 -4.26 22.99
C CYS A 607 1.78 -5.46 23.95
N ASN A 608 1.45 -6.66 23.45
CA ASN A 608 1.43 -7.93 24.19
C ASN A 608 1.98 -9.06 23.30
N PRO A 609 3.30 -9.27 23.22
CA PRO A 609 3.84 -10.40 22.48
C PRO A 609 3.39 -11.71 23.16
N LYS A 610 2.72 -12.59 22.40
CA LYS A 610 2.16 -13.84 22.95
C LYS A 610 3.21 -14.91 23.19
N PHE A 611 4.22 -14.99 22.31
CA PHE A 611 5.19 -16.10 22.31
C PHE A 611 6.66 -15.69 22.19
N SER A 612 6.97 -14.39 22.16
CA SER A 612 8.32 -13.84 22.06
C SER A 612 8.60 -12.84 23.17
N TYR A 613 9.87 -12.68 23.53
CA TYR A 613 10.32 -11.63 24.43
C TYR A 613 10.92 -10.48 23.63
N PRO A 614 10.75 -9.23 24.09
CA PRO A 614 11.44 -8.09 23.51
C PRO A 614 12.94 -8.34 23.43
N THR A 615 13.48 -8.46 22.22
CA THR A 615 14.93 -8.58 21.99
C THR A 615 15.61 -7.22 21.94
N CYS A 616 14.84 -6.14 21.82
CA CYS A 616 15.36 -4.79 21.80
C CYS A 616 15.06 -4.02 23.09
N THR A 617 16.09 -3.42 23.66
CA THR A 617 16.09 -2.56 24.84
C THR A 617 15.28 -1.27 24.67
N TYR A 618 15.07 -0.82 23.43
CA TYR A 618 14.41 0.45 23.10
C TYR A 618 12.96 0.28 22.63
N GLN A 619 12.28 -0.83 22.94
CA GLN A 619 10.89 -1.03 22.53
C GLN A 619 10.04 0.22 22.81
N CYS A 620 9.61 0.87 21.72
CA CYS A 620 8.69 2.00 21.77
C CYS A 620 7.35 1.47 22.29
N LEU A 621 7.14 1.61 23.60
CA LEU A 621 5.92 1.22 24.32
C LEU A 621 4.62 1.89 23.79
N ASN A 622 4.70 2.82 22.81
CA ASN A 622 3.59 3.66 22.37
C ASN A 622 3.48 3.92 20.84
N GLU A 623 4.16 3.17 19.96
CA GLU A 623 4.03 3.42 18.50
C GLU A 623 2.79 2.74 17.87
N PRO A 624 2.09 3.42 16.94
CA PRO A 624 0.97 2.83 16.22
C PRO A 624 1.45 1.62 15.41
N GLY A 625 0.80 0.48 15.55
CA GLY A 625 1.25 -0.78 14.93
C GLY A 625 1.62 -0.60 13.44
N THR A 626 2.91 -0.74 13.11
CA THR A 626 3.48 -0.52 11.77
C THR A 626 2.69 -1.22 10.67
N ILE A 627 2.27 -2.47 10.92
CA ILE A 627 1.43 -3.25 10.02
C ILE A 627 0.11 -2.52 9.71
N GLN A 628 -0.55 -1.92 10.70
CA GLN A 628 -1.80 -1.17 10.48
C GLN A 628 -1.56 0.07 9.64
N GLN A 629 -0.43 0.78 9.84
CA GLN A 629 -0.09 1.97 9.05
C GLN A 629 0.26 1.61 7.60
N LEU A 630 1.05 0.55 7.39
CA LEU A 630 1.33 0.01 6.06
C LEU A 630 0.06 -0.48 5.35
N GLN A 631 -0.86 -1.14 6.07
CA GLN A 631 -2.17 -1.53 5.53
C GLN A 631 -3.03 -0.32 5.15
N LYS A 632 -3.06 0.73 5.98
CA LYS A 632 -3.76 1.98 5.65
C LYS A 632 -3.15 2.64 4.41
N CYS A 633 -1.83 2.68 4.31
CA CYS A 633 -1.12 3.23 3.17
C CYS A 633 -1.41 2.43 1.89
N LEU A 634 -1.30 1.10 1.94
CA LEU A 634 -1.56 0.23 0.79
C LEU A 634 -3.03 0.30 0.31
N ARG A 635 -3.98 0.57 1.21
CA ARG A 635 -5.38 0.84 0.82
C ARG A 635 -5.53 2.16 0.07
N ARG A 636 -4.72 3.18 0.38
CA ARG A 636 -4.69 4.46 -0.34
C ARG A 636 -3.93 4.35 -1.65
N GLU A 637 -2.82 3.62 -1.64
CA GLU A 637 -1.90 3.47 -2.77
C GLU A 637 -1.64 1.98 -3.08
N PRO A 638 -2.61 1.28 -3.69
CA PRO A 638 -2.45 -0.13 -4.05
C PRO A 638 -1.35 -0.37 -5.09
N TRP A 639 -0.89 0.65 -5.81
CA TRP A 639 0.22 0.57 -6.76
C TRP A 639 1.61 0.64 -6.09
N ASN A 640 1.69 1.03 -4.82
CA ASN A 640 2.97 1.24 -4.14
C ASN A 640 3.63 -0.10 -3.76
N GLN A 641 4.49 -0.61 -4.64
CA GLN A 641 5.16 -1.90 -4.50
C GLN A 641 6.09 -1.97 -3.29
N ASN A 642 6.76 -0.86 -2.95
CA ASN A 642 7.66 -0.83 -1.80
C ASN A 642 6.89 -1.02 -0.49
N ILE A 643 5.72 -0.40 -0.37
CA ILE A 643 4.85 -0.58 0.80
C ILE A 643 4.30 -2.00 0.87
N ARG A 644 3.90 -2.60 -0.27
CA ARG A 644 3.50 -4.01 -0.31
C ARG A 644 4.64 -4.93 0.14
N TYR A 645 5.84 -4.72 -0.38
CA TYR A 645 7.05 -5.46 -0.02
C TYR A 645 7.34 -5.36 1.49
N LEU A 646 7.37 -4.15 2.05
CA LEU A 646 7.59 -3.94 3.48
C LEU A 646 6.46 -4.53 4.33
N LEU A 647 5.22 -4.48 3.86
CA LEU A 647 4.08 -5.09 4.55
C LEU A 647 4.23 -6.62 4.63
N VAL A 648 4.65 -7.27 3.54
CA VAL A 648 4.93 -8.72 3.53
C VAL A 648 6.03 -9.07 4.51
N LEU A 649 7.14 -8.32 4.53
CA LEU A 649 8.24 -8.57 5.48
C LEU A 649 7.80 -8.40 6.94
N ASN A 650 7.08 -7.34 7.26
CA ASN A 650 6.55 -7.10 8.61
C ASN A 650 5.52 -8.18 9.03
N LEU A 651 4.65 -8.60 8.11
CA LEU A 651 3.71 -9.70 8.37
C LEU A 651 4.45 -11.03 8.55
N LEU A 652 5.53 -11.30 7.80
CA LEU A 652 6.35 -12.51 8.00
C LEU A 652 7.03 -12.51 9.37
N GLN A 653 7.52 -11.36 9.84
CA GLN A 653 8.06 -11.23 11.19
C GLN A 653 7.00 -11.54 12.25
N LYS A 654 5.80 -10.97 12.10
CA LYS A 654 4.65 -11.31 12.95
C LYS A 654 4.29 -12.80 12.88
N ALA A 655 4.37 -13.41 11.69
CA ALA A 655 4.16 -14.85 11.52
C ALA A 655 5.17 -15.64 12.36
N ARG A 656 6.46 -15.28 12.30
CA ARG A 656 7.51 -15.95 13.06
C ARG A 656 7.28 -15.83 14.57
N GLU A 657 6.90 -14.65 15.06
CA GLU A 657 6.58 -14.44 16.48
C GLU A 657 5.39 -15.27 16.94
N GLU A 658 4.33 -15.38 16.12
CA GLU A 658 3.12 -16.15 16.43
C GLU A 658 3.21 -17.64 16.04
N ARG A 659 4.40 -18.13 15.63
CA ARG A 659 4.64 -19.51 15.15
C ARG A 659 3.75 -19.92 13.96
N PHE A 660 3.68 -19.05 12.95
CA PHE A 660 3.04 -19.25 11.64
C PHE A 660 1.56 -19.70 11.71
N PRO A 661 0.65 -18.86 12.25
CA PRO A 661 -0.76 -19.20 12.31
C PRO A 661 -1.40 -19.23 10.91
N CYS A 662 -2.29 -20.22 10.65
CA CYS A 662 -2.83 -20.49 9.31
C CYS A 662 -3.43 -19.27 8.61
N HIS A 663 -4.20 -18.45 9.33
CA HIS A 663 -4.85 -17.26 8.76
C HIS A 663 -3.84 -16.23 8.22
N LEU A 664 -2.69 -16.08 8.90
CA LEU A 664 -1.65 -15.14 8.51
C LEU A 664 -0.82 -15.69 7.34
N CYS A 665 -0.59 -16.99 7.31
CA CYS A 665 0.02 -17.68 6.17
C CYS A 665 -0.80 -17.49 4.88
N ILE A 666 -2.13 -17.65 4.95
CA ILE A 666 -3.03 -17.41 3.80
C ILE A 666 -2.97 -15.96 3.31
N ILE A 667 -2.90 -14.98 4.24
CA ILE A 667 -2.77 -13.56 3.88
C ILE A 667 -1.44 -13.30 3.18
N LEU A 668 -0.34 -13.83 3.73
CA LEU A 668 1.00 -13.68 3.16
C LEU A 668 1.09 -14.32 1.77
N GLU A 669 0.58 -15.53 1.59
CA GLU A 669 0.54 -16.23 0.32
C GLU A 669 -0.16 -15.40 -0.74
N ARG A 670 -1.37 -14.90 -0.45
CA ARG A 670 -2.12 -14.02 -1.37
C ARG A 670 -1.36 -12.74 -1.72
N LEU A 671 -0.73 -12.08 -0.75
CA LEU A 671 0.03 -10.85 -0.99
C LEU A 671 1.27 -11.10 -1.85
N ILE A 672 1.95 -12.24 -1.64
CA ILE A 672 3.13 -12.63 -2.42
C ILE A 672 2.72 -13.02 -3.84
N THR A 673 1.66 -13.80 -4.03
CA THR A 673 1.18 -14.18 -5.37
C THR A 673 0.83 -12.94 -6.20
N VAL A 674 0.12 -11.97 -5.60
CA VAL A 674 -0.21 -10.69 -6.25
C VAL A 674 1.05 -9.88 -6.57
N ALA A 675 2.05 -9.88 -5.70
CA ALA A 675 3.31 -9.18 -5.96
C ALA A 675 4.09 -9.83 -7.11
N LEU A 676 4.19 -11.17 -7.14
CA LEU A 676 4.94 -11.90 -8.16
C LEU A 676 4.27 -11.89 -9.54
N SER A 677 2.95 -11.64 -9.62
CA SER A 677 2.23 -11.50 -10.89
C SER A 677 2.43 -10.15 -11.59
N ASP A 678 3.16 -9.21 -10.97
CA ASP A 678 3.38 -7.87 -11.52
C ASP A 678 4.52 -7.86 -12.56
N GLU A 679 4.28 -7.22 -13.71
CA GLU A 679 5.23 -7.12 -14.84
C GLU A 679 6.58 -6.54 -14.42
N LEU A 680 6.62 -5.67 -13.40
CA LEU A 680 7.86 -5.03 -12.93
C LEU A 680 8.90 -6.02 -12.38
N TYR A 681 8.48 -7.16 -11.86
CA TYR A 681 9.40 -8.20 -11.38
C TYR A 681 9.90 -9.11 -12.52
N HIS A 682 9.60 -8.76 -13.77
CA HIS A 682 10.23 -9.32 -14.97
C HIS A 682 11.31 -8.40 -15.56
N ASN A 683 11.51 -7.19 -15.01
CA ASN A 683 12.58 -6.28 -15.44
C ASN A 683 13.93 -6.64 -14.80
N ASP A 684 15.01 -6.47 -15.57
CA ASP A 684 16.40 -6.78 -15.19
C ASP A 684 17.05 -5.75 -14.22
N ASP A 685 16.25 -4.88 -13.59
CA ASP A 685 16.82 -3.96 -12.60
C ASP A 685 17.12 -4.71 -11.29
N SER A 686 18.39 -4.69 -10.89
CA SER A 686 18.94 -5.33 -9.70
C SER A 686 18.10 -5.14 -8.43
N SER A 687 17.42 -3.99 -8.29
CA SER A 687 16.58 -3.68 -7.13
C SER A 687 15.28 -4.49 -7.08
N TYR A 688 14.68 -4.79 -8.24
CA TYR A 688 13.47 -5.58 -8.36
C TYR A 688 13.77 -7.08 -8.33
N GLU A 689 14.87 -7.51 -8.94
CA GLU A 689 15.36 -8.88 -8.84
C GLU A 689 15.61 -9.29 -7.37
N TYR A 690 16.22 -8.40 -6.58
CA TYR A 690 16.42 -8.64 -5.17
C TYR A 690 15.11 -8.77 -4.37
N LYS A 691 14.12 -7.90 -4.64
CA LYS A 691 12.81 -7.99 -4.00
C LYS A 691 12.06 -9.26 -4.39
N LYS A 692 12.13 -9.66 -5.67
CA LYS A 692 11.57 -10.92 -6.18
C LYS A 692 12.21 -12.12 -5.47
N PHE A 693 13.53 -12.11 -5.34
CA PHE A 693 14.28 -13.11 -4.58
C PHE A 693 13.77 -13.20 -3.13
N GLN A 694 13.63 -12.07 -2.45
CA GLN A 694 13.08 -12.07 -1.09
C GLN A 694 11.65 -12.60 -1.00
N PHE A 695 10.76 -12.24 -1.93
CA PHE A 695 9.39 -12.79 -1.96
C PHE A 695 9.36 -14.30 -2.12
N LEU A 696 10.22 -14.85 -2.99
CA LEU A 696 10.34 -16.29 -3.16
C LEU A 696 10.87 -16.98 -1.90
N LEU A 697 11.85 -16.39 -1.20
CA LEU A 697 12.30 -16.89 0.10
C LEU A 697 11.18 -16.85 1.15
N CYS A 698 10.37 -15.77 1.17
CA CYS A 698 9.23 -15.66 2.08
C CYS A 698 8.18 -16.73 1.79
N ALA A 699 7.80 -16.92 0.52
CA ALA A 699 6.86 -17.96 0.11
C ALA A 699 7.37 -19.35 0.48
N SER A 700 8.66 -19.61 0.24
CA SER A 700 9.29 -20.89 0.56
C SER A 700 9.29 -21.18 2.06
N GLU A 701 9.61 -20.18 2.91
CA GLU A 701 9.53 -20.31 4.37
C GLU A 701 8.09 -20.60 4.84
N ILE A 702 7.10 -19.92 4.28
CA ILE A 702 5.68 -20.15 4.62
C ILE A 702 5.28 -21.58 4.25
N CYS A 703 5.67 -22.06 3.07
CA CYS A 703 5.42 -23.43 2.63
C CYS A 703 6.10 -24.46 3.54
N LEU A 704 7.35 -24.22 3.94
CA LEU A 704 8.10 -25.10 4.86
C LEU A 704 7.36 -25.25 6.19
N GLN A 705 6.91 -24.13 6.77
CA GLN A 705 6.22 -24.11 8.06
C GLN A 705 4.79 -24.65 7.97
N GLY A 706 4.15 -24.50 6.80
CA GLY A 706 2.84 -25.08 6.50
C GLY A 706 2.86 -26.57 6.12
N GLY A 707 4.04 -27.21 6.05
CA GLY A 707 4.20 -28.62 5.68
C GLY A 707 4.14 -28.92 4.17
N ASN A 708 4.06 -27.90 3.30
CA ASN A 708 4.08 -28.05 1.85
C ASN A 708 5.54 -28.05 1.33
N LEU A 709 6.20 -29.20 1.46
CA LEU A 709 7.61 -29.36 1.08
C LEU A 709 7.87 -29.15 -0.42
N THR A 710 6.94 -29.58 -1.29
CA THR A 710 7.09 -29.44 -2.75
C THR A 710 7.04 -27.96 -3.17
N GLY A 711 6.08 -27.21 -2.62
CA GLY A 711 6.00 -25.76 -2.82
C GLY A 711 7.24 -25.04 -2.30
N CYS A 712 7.72 -25.41 -1.12
CA CYS A 712 8.96 -24.88 -0.54
C CYS A 712 10.16 -25.05 -1.50
N ILE A 713 10.42 -26.29 -1.95
CA ILE A 713 11.54 -26.60 -2.85
C ILE A 713 11.42 -25.84 -4.18
N ASN A 714 10.22 -25.78 -4.76
CA ASN A 714 10.01 -25.08 -6.03
C ASN A 714 10.29 -23.58 -5.91
N HIS A 715 9.78 -22.91 -4.87
CA HIS A 715 10.05 -21.49 -4.67
C HIS A 715 11.54 -21.20 -4.40
N ALA A 716 12.22 -22.06 -3.64
CA ALA A 716 13.64 -21.89 -3.35
C ALA A 716 14.53 -22.17 -4.57
N LYS A 717 14.18 -23.14 -5.43
CA LYS A 717 14.84 -23.35 -6.72
C LYS A 717 14.67 -22.14 -7.64
N ASN A 718 13.46 -21.59 -7.73
CA ASN A 718 13.20 -20.38 -8.50
C ASN A 718 13.99 -19.17 -7.96
N ALA A 719 14.20 -19.09 -6.63
CA ALA A 719 15.05 -18.06 -6.04
C ALA A 719 16.53 -18.25 -6.39
N SER A 720 17.01 -19.51 -6.43
CA SER A 720 18.40 -19.82 -6.79
C SER A 720 18.76 -19.54 -8.25
N SER A 721 17.76 -19.44 -9.14
CA SER A 721 17.96 -19.16 -10.57
C SER A 721 18.01 -17.66 -10.91
N ILE A 722 17.83 -16.76 -9.93
CA ILE A 722 17.87 -15.30 -10.16
C ILE A 722 19.33 -14.84 -10.30
N MET A 723 19.60 -13.87 -11.18
CA MET A 723 20.94 -13.33 -11.42
C MET A 723 21.38 -12.34 -10.34
N LEU A 724 21.64 -12.82 -9.13
CA LEU A 724 22.17 -12.01 -8.02
C LEU A 724 23.60 -12.39 -7.64
N PRO A 725 24.36 -11.52 -6.95
CA PRO A 725 25.65 -11.90 -6.37
C PRO A 725 25.56 -13.17 -5.52
N ASP A 726 26.58 -14.02 -5.61
CA ASP A 726 26.65 -15.32 -4.94
C ASP A 726 26.37 -15.24 -3.42
N SER A 727 26.78 -14.13 -2.79
CA SER A 727 26.57 -13.87 -1.36
C SER A 727 25.10 -13.83 -0.95
N TYR A 728 24.18 -13.46 -1.85
CA TYR A 728 22.74 -13.51 -1.63
C TYR A 728 22.15 -14.87 -1.99
N LEU A 729 22.59 -15.47 -3.11
CA LEU A 729 22.12 -16.79 -3.56
C LEU A 729 22.36 -17.89 -2.51
N PHE A 730 23.39 -17.72 -1.67
CA PHE A 730 23.62 -18.51 -0.46
C PHE A 730 22.33 -18.79 0.34
N PHE A 731 21.45 -17.79 0.53
CA PHE A 731 20.24 -17.96 1.34
C PHE A 731 19.16 -18.81 0.68
N ALA A 732 19.09 -18.86 -0.65
CA ALA A 732 18.19 -19.79 -1.36
C ALA A 732 18.65 -21.23 -1.18
N HIS A 733 19.96 -21.49 -1.31
CA HIS A 733 20.54 -22.81 -1.08
C HIS A 733 20.47 -23.24 0.39
N LEU A 734 20.63 -22.31 1.35
CA LEU A 734 20.42 -22.58 2.77
C LEU A 734 18.97 -23.01 3.07
N LEU A 735 17.99 -22.44 2.37
CA LEU A 735 16.59 -22.78 2.54
C LEU A 735 16.24 -24.10 1.84
N LEU A 736 16.80 -24.39 0.66
CA LEU A 736 16.76 -25.72 0.04
C LEU A 736 17.34 -26.80 0.96
N LEU A 737 18.47 -26.52 1.58
CA LEU A 737 19.10 -27.40 2.56
C LEU A 737 18.16 -27.70 3.74
N ARG A 738 17.45 -26.68 4.26
CA ARG A 738 16.41 -26.87 5.29
C ARG A 738 15.24 -27.72 4.80
N ALA A 739 14.78 -27.51 3.57
CA ALA A 739 13.69 -28.27 2.98
C ALA A 739 14.06 -29.75 2.79
N TYR A 740 15.25 -30.05 2.25
CA TYR A 740 15.74 -31.41 2.09
C TYR A 740 16.02 -32.09 3.43
N ALA A 741 16.44 -31.35 4.46
CA ALA A 741 16.56 -31.87 5.82
C ALA A 741 15.21 -32.32 6.38
N SER A 742 14.14 -31.54 6.15
CA SER A 742 12.78 -31.93 6.54
C SER A 742 12.18 -33.06 5.69
N GLU A 743 12.59 -33.19 4.42
CA GLU A 743 12.19 -34.29 3.53
C GLU A 743 12.92 -35.61 3.89
N GLY A 744 14.11 -35.52 4.51
CA GLY A 744 15.00 -36.67 4.77
C GLY A 744 15.89 -37.05 3.58
N ASN A 745 16.06 -36.16 2.60
CA ASN A 745 16.86 -36.41 1.40
C ASN A 745 18.33 -36.05 1.61
N ILE A 746 19.11 -37.00 2.13
CA ILE A 746 20.51 -36.82 2.51
C ILE A 746 21.40 -36.42 1.30
N VAL A 747 21.14 -37.00 0.12
CA VAL A 747 21.95 -36.75 -1.09
C VAL A 747 21.85 -35.30 -1.55
N ASN A 748 20.62 -34.78 -1.64
CA ASN A 748 20.42 -33.40 -2.06
C ASN A 748 20.84 -32.43 -0.95
N LEU A 749 20.62 -32.77 0.32
CA LEU A 749 21.11 -31.98 1.45
C LEU A 749 22.63 -31.77 1.38
N GLN A 750 23.41 -32.82 1.14
CA GLN A 750 24.87 -32.70 1.04
C GLN A 750 25.30 -31.86 -0.18
N LYS A 751 24.60 -31.96 -1.31
CA LYS A 751 24.86 -31.12 -2.49
C LYS A 751 24.63 -29.64 -2.20
N GLU A 752 23.50 -29.29 -1.59
CA GLU A 752 23.18 -27.91 -1.25
C GLU A 752 24.13 -27.34 -0.19
N TYR A 753 24.60 -28.17 0.75
CA TYR A 753 25.60 -27.79 1.74
C TYR A 753 26.92 -27.36 1.08
N ILE A 754 27.44 -28.20 0.18
CA ILE A 754 28.66 -27.90 -0.58
C ILE A 754 28.46 -26.63 -1.41
N ARG A 755 27.26 -26.43 -1.99
CA ARG A 755 26.95 -25.23 -2.76
C ARG A 755 26.98 -23.97 -1.90
N CYS A 756 26.47 -24.01 -0.68
CA CYS A 756 26.56 -22.89 0.27
C CYS A 756 28.03 -22.52 0.56
N LEU A 757 28.90 -23.52 0.77
CA LEU A 757 30.33 -23.28 0.99
C LEU A 757 31.03 -22.66 -0.24
N GLN A 758 30.62 -23.05 -1.45
CA GLN A 758 31.18 -22.51 -2.70
C GLN A 758 30.78 -21.06 -2.95
N LEU A 759 29.50 -20.72 -2.74
CA LEU A 759 28.98 -19.37 -2.99
C LEU A 759 29.55 -18.34 -2.00
N LYS A 760 29.82 -18.76 -0.76
CA LYS A 760 30.21 -17.90 0.38
C LYS A 760 29.17 -16.79 0.65
N THR A 761 29.30 -16.10 1.77
CA THR A 761 28.46 -14.94 2.08
C THR A 761 29.19 -13.95 2.96
N ASP A 762 28.91 -12.66 2.75
CA ASP A 762 29.45 -11.56 3.56
C ASP A 762 28.60 -11.29 4.81
N LEU A 763 27.55 -12.09 5.03
CA LEU A 763 26.62 -11.96 6.15
C LEU A 763 26.86 -13.05 7.19
N HIS A 764 27.39 -12.66 8.37
CA HIS A 764 27.68 -13.57 9.49
C HIS A 764 26.51 -14.49 9.88
N ILE A 765 25.26 -14.01 9.78
CA ILE A 765 24.08 -14.81 10.11
C ILE A 765 23.91 -16.04 9.21
N GLY A 766 24.33 -15.96 7.94
CA GLY A 766 24.26 -17.08 7.01
C GLY A 766 25.16 -18.24 7.46
N TRP A 767 26.39 -17.93 7.86
CA TRP A 767 27.35 -18.90 8.40
C TRP A 767 26.89 -19.55 9.71
N ILE A 768 26.30 -18.75 10.60
CA ILE A 768 25.74 -19.26 11.86
C ILE A 768 24.59 -20.24 11.60
N CYS A 769 23.68 -19.90 10.68
CA CYS A 769 22.59 -20.79 10.28
C CYS A 769 23.11 -22.09 9.64
N LEU A 770 24.12 -21.99 8.77
CA LEU A 770 24.74 -23.17 8.16
C LEU A 770 25.37 -24.09 9.22
N LYS A 771 26.05 -23.53 10.23
CA LYS A 771 26.62 -24.30 11.34
C LYS A 771 25.58 -25.02 12.19
N LEU A 772 24.44 -24.37 12.45
CA LEU A 772 23.32 -25.00 13.15
C LEU A 772 22.76 -26.19 12.35
N MET A 773 22.67 -26.07 11.04
CA MET A 773 22.18 -27.17 10.18
C MET A 773 23.19 -28.31 10.08
N GLU A 774 24.48 -28.00 9.98
CA GLU A 774 25.57 -28.99 10.00
C GLU A 774 25.49 -29.86 11.26
N SER A 775 25.25 -29.27 12.43
CA SER A 775 25.18 -30.03 13.69
C SER A 775 23.98 -30.96 13.82
N ARG A 776 22.89 -30.70 13.09
CA ARG A 776 21.64 -31.47 13.16
C ARG A 776 21.53 -32.54 12.08
N SER A 777 22.39 -32.48 11.08
CA SER A 777 22.36 -33.31 9.89
C SER A 777 23.67 -34.11 9.87
N GLU A 778 23.64 -35.43 9.69
CA GLU A 778 24.86 -36.26 9.62
C GLU A 778 25.65 -36.03 8.31
N VAL A 779 26.04 -34.78 8.03
CA VAL A 779 26.81 -34.41 6.83
C VAL A 779 28.29 -34.59 7.12
N GLN A 780 28.97 -35.39 6.29
CA GLN A 780 30.43 -35.52 6.35
C GLN A 780 31.10 -34.25 5.83
N THR A 781 31.87 -33.58 6.69
CA THR A 781 32.55 -32.30 6.38
C THR A 781 33.91 -32.16 7.06
N ASP A 782 34.80 -31.40 6.39
CA ASP A 782 36.02 -30.83 6.96
C ASP A 782 35.64 -29.65 7.89
N LEU A 783 35.74 -29.87 9.20
CA LEU A 783 35.34 -28.94 10.27
C LEU A 783 35.96 -27.52 10.18
N ASP A 784 37.09 -27.37 9.48
CA ASP A 784 37.90 -26.15 9.46
C ASP A 784 37.41 -25.09 8.46
N MET A 785 36.78 -25.49 7.35
CA MET A 785 36.46 -24.57 6.25
C MET A 785 35.37 -23.53 6.60
N LEU A 786 34.35 -23.93 7.36
CA LEU A 786 33.25 -23.05 7.77
C LEU A 786 33.75 -22.01 8.78
N GLU A 787 34.57 -22.44 9.74
CA GLU A 787 35.12 -21.55 10.76
C GLU A 787 36.12 -20.54 10.19
N LEU A 788 36.93 -20.96 9.22
CA LEU A 788 37.79 -20.04 8.45
C LEU A 788 36.95 -19.01 7.68
N SER A 789 35.91 -19.46 6.98
CA SER A 789 35.03 -18.57 6.19
C SER A 789 34.28 -17.57 7.07
N PHE A 790 33.87 -17.96 8.28
CA PHE A 790 33.27 -17.04 9.26
C PHE A 790 34.27 -15.98 9.75
N ARG A 791 35.54 -16.34 9.94
CA ARG A 791 36.60 -15.41 10.39
C ARG A 791 37.07 -14.46 9.29
N GLU A 792 37.03 -14.90 8.04
CA GLU A 792 37.36 -14.12 6.84
C GLU A 792 36.24 -13.14 6.43
N CYS A 793 35.03 -13.30 6.97
CA CYS A 793 33.90 -12.43 6.71
C CYS A 793 34.20 -10.98 7.16
N PRO A 794 34.02 -9.96 6.29
CA PRO A 794 34.42 -8.59 6.58
C PRO A 794 33.55 -7.93 7.66
N THR A 795 34.16 -7.14 8.56
CA THR A 795 33.46 -6.33 9.57
C THR A 795 33.97 -4.89 9.59
N GLU A 796 33.09 -3.89 9.48
CA GLU A 796 33.48 -2.47 9.46
C GLU A 796 33.85 -1.89 10.83
N LEU A 797 33.30 -2.46 11.92
CA LEU A 797 33.43 -1.93 13.28
C LEU A 797 33.85 -3.03 14.26
N MET A 798 34.79 -2.72 15.15
CA MET A 798 35.27 -3.68 16.16
C MET A 798 34.16 -4.17 17.10
N ASN A 799 33.14 -3.33 17.38
CA ASN A 799 32.03 -3.70 18.24
C ASN A 799 31.08 -4.74 17.60
N SER A 800 30.85 -4.67 16.28
CA SER A 800 30.02 -5.66 15.58
C SER A 800 30.72 -7.00 15.46
N ARG A 801 32.06 -7.00 15.29
CA ARG A 801 32.87 -8.22 15.27
C ARG A 801 32.80 -9.00 16.59
N ASN A 802 32.86 -8.31 17.72
CA ASN A 802 32.74 -8.95 19.04
C ASN A 802 31.35 -9.57 19.25
N LEU A 803 30.29 -8.90 18.81
CA LEU A 803 28.92 -9.41 18.93
C LEU A 803 28.71 -10.67 18.08
N TRP A 804 29.11 -10.66 16.81
CA TRP A 804 29.01 -11.83 15.94
C TRP A 804 29.86 -13.00 16.44
N GLY A 805 31.07 -12.71 16.94
CA GLY A 805 31.92 -13.71 17.61
C GLY A 805 31.23 -14.33 18.83
N ALA A 806 30.59 -13.52 19.67
CA ALA A 806 29.84 -14.00 20.82
C ALA A 806 28.67 -14.92 20.42
N ILE A 807 27.90 -14.56 19.38
CA ILE A 807 26.80 -15.38 18.87
C ILE A 807 27.31 -16.70 18.28
N PHE A 808 28.44 -16.68 17.57
CA PHE A 808 29.05 -17.90 17.04
C PHE A 808 29.51 -18.85 18.15
N SER A 809 30.14 -18.31 19.21
CA SER A 809 30.49 -19.08 20.41
C SER A 809 29.25 -19.62 21.15
N LEU A 810 28.15 -18.85 21.22
CA LEU A 810 26.87 -19.33 21.75
C LEU A 810 26.36 -20.57 20.98
N VAL A 811 26.39 -20.52 19.65
CA VAL A 811 25.94 -21.63 18.81
C VAL A 811 26.81 -22.87 19.01
N LYS A 812 28.15 -22.71 19.11
CA LYS A 812 29.04 -23.82 19.48
C LYS A 812 28.68 -24.41 20.84
N GLY A 813 28.43 -23.56 21.83
CA GLY A 813 28.00 -23.99 23.16
C GLY A 813 26.69 -24.80 23.12
N LEU A 814 25.70 -24.36 22.35
CA LEU A 814 24.43 -25.08 22.17
C LEU A 814 24.62 -26.45 21.48
N ILE A 815 25.50 -26.53 20.48
CA ILE A 815 25.83 -27.79 19.80
C ILE A 815 26.48 -28.77 20.78
N CYS A 816 27.41 -28.31 21.61
CA CYS A 816 28.02 -29.12 22.66
C CYS A 816 26.98 -29.64 23.67
N ILE A 817 25.98 -28.81 24.04
CA ILE A 817 24.85 -29.24 24.89
C ILE A 817 24.04 -30.36 24.21
N TRP A 818 23.74 -30.24 22.91
CA TRP A 818 23.01 -31.29 22.17
C TRP A 818 23.80 -32.60 22.10
N ASN A 819 25.13 -32.52 21.97
CA ASN A 819 26.03 -33.66 21.99
C ASN A 819 26.36 -34.19 23.40
N GLN A 820 25.72 -33.63 24.45
CA GLN A 820 25.93 -33.92 25.87
C GLN A 820 27.34 -33.61 26.42
N ASP A 821 28.18 -32.87 25.69
CA ASP A 821 29.47 -32.37 26.14
C ASP A 821 29.31 -31.02 26.85
N ILE A 822 28.89 -31.08 28.12
CA ILE A 822 28.57 -29.89 28.91
C ILE A 822 29.84 -29.11 29.33
N VAL A 823 31.01 -29.74 29.35
CA VAL A 823 32.27 -29.06 29.73
C VAL A 823 32.70 -28.10 28.62
N SER A 824 32.79 -28.60 27.39
CA SER A 824 33.07 -27.75 26.22
C SER A 824 31.98 -26.68 26.02
N ALA A 825 30.73 -27.01 26.36
CA ALA A 825 29.63 -26.04 26.30
C ALA A 825 29.85 -24.85 27.25
N GLU A 826 30.34 -25.07 28.47
CA GLU A 826 30.64 -24.00 29.42
C GLU A 826 31.76 -23.10 28.91
N GLU A 827 32.85 -23.67 28.38
CA GLU A 827 33.98 -22.91 27.84
C GLU A 827 33.56 -21.97 26.70
N PHE A 828 32.77 -22.47 25.74
CA PHE A 828 32.27 -21.66 24.64
C PHE A 828 31.28 -20.57 25.10
N LEU A 829 30.42 -20.87 26.08
CA LEU A 829 29.49 -19.89 26.64
C LEU A 829 30.20 -18.83 27.49
N ALA A 830 31.26 -19.19 28.21
CA ALA A 830 32.11 -18.27 28.95
C ALA A 830 32.86 -17.34 27.98
N GLN A 831 33.36 -17.87 26.86
CA GLN A 831 33.94 -17.08 25.78
C GLN A 831 32.91 -16.13 25.15
N ALA A 832 31.67 -16.56 24.94
CA ALA A 832 30.61 -15.68 24.44
C ALA A 832 30.33 -14.52 25.42
N CYS A 833 30.30 -14.81 26.73
CA CYS A 833 30.11 -13.80 27.77
C CYS A 833 31.29 -12.82 27.90
N SER A 834 32.53 -13.22 27.56
CA SER A 834 33.68 -12.30 27.60
C SER A 834 33.68 -11.33 26.43
N LEU A 835 33.15 -11.75 25.27
CA LEU A 835 33.02 -10.93 24.06
C LEU A 835 31.83 -9.96 24.14
N ALA A 836 30.70 -10.37 24.73
CA ALA A 836 29.47 -9.57 24.84
C ALA A 836 28.85 -9.64 26.25
N GLY A 837 29.58 -9.14 27.25
CA GLY A 837 29.23 -9.32 28.67
C GLY A 837 27.99 -8.58 29.19
N ALA A 838 27.34 -7.76 28.36
CA ALA A 838 26.08 -7.08 28.70
C ALA A 838 24.82 -7.85 28.22
N GLU A 839 24.98 -8.89 27.39
CA GLU A 839 23.86 -9.62 26.80
C GLU A 839 23.27 -10.65 27.77
N CYS A 840 22.01 -10.43 28.16
CA CYS A 840 21.34 -11.19 29.21
C CYS A 840 21.08 -12.67 28.83
N SER A 841 20.83 -12.94 27.55
CA SER A 841 20.59 -14.29 27.01
C SER A 841 21.86 -15.16 27.02
N LEU A 842 23.03 -14.58 26.75
CA LEU A 842 24.31 -15.28 26.88
C LEU A 842 24.59 -15.66 28.34
N LEU A 843 24.38 -14.72 29.25
CA LEU A 843 24.55 -14.91 30.70
C LEU A 843 23.57 -15.96 31.27
N LEU A 844 22.34 -16.00 30.78
CA LEU A 844 21.35 -17.04 31.11
C LEU A 844 21.83 -18.43 30.68
N CYS A 845 22.25 -18.58 29.41
CA CYS A 845 22.75 -19.86 28.89
C CYS A 845 23.98 -20.35 29.67
N HIS A 846 24.93 -19.47 29.92
CA HIS A 846 26.11 -19.78 30.74
C HIS A 846 25.71 -20.20 32.16
N GLY A 847 24.83 -19.42 32.81
CA GLY A 847 24.33 -19.72 34.16
C GLY A 847 23.63 -21.07 34.27
N ALA A 848 22.76 -21.41 33.31
CA ALA A 848 22.07 -22.69 33.25
C ALA A 848 23.03 -23.87 33.05
N THR A 849 24.03 -23.72 32.19
CA THR A 849 25.04 -24.74 31.90
C THR A 849 25.90 -25.03 33.12
N CYS A 850 26.32 -23.99 33.85
CA CYS A 850 27.03 -24.12 35.12
C CYS A 850 26.20 -24.81 36.21
N MET A 851 24.88 -24.57 36.27
CA MET A 851 23.99 -25.32 37.17
C MET A 851 23.93 -26.80 36.82
N GLU A 852 23.87 -27.14 35.52
CA GLU A 852 23.83 -28.53 35.06
C GLU A 852 25.16 -29.26 35.35
N LEU A 853 26.31 -28.59 35.20
CA LEU A 853 27.61 -29.14 35.63
C LEU A 853 27.63 -29.43 37.14
N SER A 854 27.14 -28.49 37.95
CA SER A 854 27.04 -28.68 39.39
C SER A 854 26.12 -29.86 39.75
N ARG A 855 25.01 -30.05 39.02
CA ARG A 855 24.09 -31.19 39.22
C ARG A 855 24.74 -32.54 38.91
N ARG A 856 25.63 -32.61 37.92
CA ARG A 856 26.35 -33.84 37.53
C ARG A 856 27.53 -34.20 38.46
N GLY A 857 27.75 -33.43 39.53
CA GLY A 857 28.78 -33.69 40.52
C GLY A 857 30.12 -33.00 40.26
N CYS A 858 30.19 -32.06 39.30
CA CYS A 858 31.36 -31.21 39.12
C CYS A 858 31.50 -30.21 40.30
N ALA A 859 32.72 -29.69 40.50
CA ALA A 859 33.11 -28.87 41.66
C ALA A 859 32.08 -27.79 42.07
N SER A 860 31.96 -27.52 43.38
CA SER A 860 31.07 -26.51 43.96
C SER A 860 31.30 -25.07 43.44
N GLN A 861 32.42 -24.85 42.75
CA GLN A 861 32.78 -23.60 42.07
C GLN A 861 31.82 -23.26 40.90
N PHE A 862 31.25 -24.25 40.21
CA PHE A 862 30.31 -23.98 39.12
C PHE A 862 28.97 -23.40 39.61
N LEU A 863 28.55 -23.74 40.84
CA LEU A 863 27.33 -23.18 41.43
C LEU A 863 27.49 -21.68 41.75
N SER A 864 28.67 -21.24 42.17
CA SER A 864 28.94 -19.81 42.41
C SER A 864 29.08 -19.02 41.10
N LEU A 865 29.67 -19.62 40.05
CA LEU A 865 29.71 -19.05 38.70
C LEU A 865 28.31 -18.92 38.08
N ALA A 866 27.43 -19.91 38.30
CA ALA A 866 26.04 -19.87 37.87
C ALA A 866 25.30 -18.68 38.50
N ILE A 867 25.40 -18.51 39.82
CA ILE A 867 24.78 -17.39 40.54
C ILE A 867 25.30 -16.06 40.03
N ARG A 868 26.62 -15.91 39.85
CA ARG A 868 27.22 -14.68 39.33
C ARG A 868 26.68 -14.31 37.95
N SER A 869 26.53 -15.30 37.08
CA SER A 869 26.04 -15.08 35.71
C SER A 869 24.54 -14.74 35.69
N LEU A 870 23.74 -15.45 36.48
CA LEU A 870 22.30 -15.22 36.58
C LEU A 870 21.95 -13.88 37.27
N VAL A 871 22.72 -13.45 38.28
CA VAL A 871 22.58 -12.11 38.89
C VAL A 871 22.87 -11.03 37.86
N LYS A 872 23.97 -11.15 37.11
CA LYS A 872 24.28 -10.21 36.03
C LYS A 872 23.19 -10.19 34.95
N ALA A 873 22.63 -11.35 34.60
CA ALA A 873 21.52 -11.44 33.64
C ALA A 873 20.27 -10.70 34.15
N GLN A 874 19.96 -10.85 35.45
CA GLN A 874 18.83 -10.16 36.09
C GLN A 874 19.05 -8.64 36.16
N GLU A 875 20.27 -8.19 36.47
CA GLU A 875 20.64 -6.76 36.56
C GLU A 875 20.74 -6.07 35.20
N ALA A 876 21.23 -6.77 34.18
CA ALA A 876 21.37 -6.20 32.83
C ALA A 876 20.03 -6.15 32.05
N SER A 877 19.04 -6.93 32.47
CA SER A 877 17.75 -7.01 31.76
C SER A 877 16.84 -5.81 32.10
N LEU A 878 16.56 -4.96 31.11
CA LEU A 878 15.56 -3.88 31.23
C LEU A 878 14.13 -4.41 31.34
N ILE A 879 13.85 -5.51 30.62
CA ILE A 879 12.60 -6.27 30.69
C ILE A 879 12.96 -7.62 31.29
N PRO A 880 12.40 -7.99 32.45
CA PRO A 880 12.87 -9.16 33.19
C PRO A 880 12.62 -10.44 32.39
N LEU A 881 13.71 -11.14 32.08
CA LEU A 881 13.66 -12.39 31.32
C LEU A 881 13.06 -13.51 32.18
N PRO A 882 12.12 -14.29 31.64
CA PRO A 882 11.65 -15.50 32.32
C PRO A 882 12.74 -16.55 32.42
N ILE A 883 12.55 -17.46 33.37
CA ILE A 883 13.46 -18.52 33.81
C ILE A 883 14.65 -17.99 34.64
N VAL A 884 15.17 -16.78 34.38
CA VAL A 884 16.35 -16.25 35.09
C VAL A 884 16.15 -16.22 36.60
N SER A 885 15.05 -15.65 37.09
CA SER A 885 14.83 -15.53 38.54
C SER A 885 14.46 -16.88 39.16
N ALA A 886 13.77 -17.76 38.42
CA ALA A 886 13.54 -19.16 38.85
C ALA A 886 14.85 -19.94 39.02
N LEU A 887 15.75 -19.91 38.04
CA LEU A 887 17.05 -20.58 38.11
C LEU A 887 17.92 -20.00 39.22
N LEU A 888 17.91 -18.67 39.38
CA LEU A 888 18.61 -18.02 40.48
C LEU A 888 18.04 -18.43 41.84
N ALA A 889 16.71 -18.53 41.98
CA ALA A 889 16.08 -19.04 43.18
C ALA A 889 16.54 -20.46 43.49
N GLN A 890 16.58 -21.34 42.48
CA GLN A 890 17.03 -22.72 42.64
C GLN A 890 18.52 -22.82 43.00
N ALA A 891 19.40 -22.08 42.33
CA ALA A 891 20.84 -22.08 42.61
C ALA A 891 21.15 -21.58 44.04
N VAL A 892 20.46 -20.53 44.47
CA VAL A 892 20.64 -19.94 45.81
C VAL A 892 19.99 -20.80 46.91
N ALA A 893 18.89 -21.49 46.61
CA ALA A 893 18.30 -22.48 47.50
C ALA A 893 19.24 -23.68 47.73
N SER A 894 19.96 -24.13 46.70
CA SER A 894 20.99 -25.18 46.83
C SER A 894 22.15 -24.78 47.75
N LEU A 895 22.40 -23.48 47.94
CA LEU A 895 23.35 -22.93 48.93
C LEU A 895 22.72 -22.68 50.32
N GLY A 896 21.44 -23.02 50.50
CA GLY A 896 20.73 -22.92 51.79
C GLY A 896 20.11 -21.55 52.10
N SER A 897 20.10 -20.59 51.16
CA SER A 897 19.54 -19.25 51.42
C SER A 897 18.05 -19.15 51.08
N LYS A 898 17.20 -19.36 52.10
CA LYS A 898 15.74 -19.36 51.96
C LYS A 898 15.16 -18.00 51.56
N GLU A 899 15.60 -16.91 52.18
CA GLU A 899 15.06 -15.56 51.91
C GLU A 899 15.26 -15.12 50.46
N LYS A 900 16.42 -15.43 49.87
CA LYS A 900 16.73 -15.12 48.47
C LYS A 900 15.91 -15.99 47.50
N TRP A 901 15.60 -17.23 47.86
CA TRP A 901 14.70 -18.09 47.09
C TRP A 901 13.28 -17.49 47.02
N GLU A 902 12.72 -17.07 48.15
CA GLU A 902 11.38 -16.45 48.19
C GLU A 902 11.32 -15.15 47.36
N LYS A 903 12.33 -14.29 47.49
CA LYS A 903 12.42 -13.02 46.74
C LYS A 903 12.43 -13.27 45.23
N ASN A 904 13.28 -14.19 44.77
CA ASN A 904 13.45 -14.43 43.34
C ASN A 904 12.23 -15.11 42.70
N LEU A 905 11.52 -15.99 43.42
CA LEU A 905 10.26 -16.55 42.92
C LEU A 905 9.17 -15.48 42.75
N ARG A 906 9.04 -14.54 43.69
CA ARG A 906 8.09 -13.42 43.55
C ARG A 906 8.41 -12.55 42.34
N LEU A 907 9.69 -12.32 42.06
CA LEU A 907 10.15 -11.58 40.88
C LEU A 907 9.89 -12.34 39.57
N GLU A 908 9.90 -13.67 39.60
CA GLU A 908 9.67 -14.52 38.43
C GLU A 908 8.21 -14.55 37.96
N TRP A 909 7.23 -14.43 38.86
CA TRP A 909 5.83 -14.52 38.48
C TRP A 909 5.37 -13.55 37.37
N PRO A 910 5.68 -12.24 37.44
CA PRO A 910 5.27 -11.29 36.42
C PRO A 910 6.09 -11.37 35.12
N THR A 911 7.20 -12.11 35.05
CA THR A 911 8.06 -12.19 33.85
C THR A 911 7.46 -13.04 32.73
N TRP A 912 6.54 -13.94 33.08
CA TRP A 912 5.89 -14.84 32.13
C TRP A 912 4.55 -14.28 31.62
N PRO A 913 4.30 -14.36 30.29
CA PRO A 913 2.97 -14.23 29.73
C PRO A 913 2.01 -15.26 30.36
N PRO A 914 0.73 -14.93 30.60
CA PRO A 914 -0.23 -15.83 31.22
C PRO A 914 -0.34 -17.20 30.55
N GLU A 915 -0.24 -17.24 29.21
CA GLU A 915 -0.35 -18.45 28.38
C GLU A 915 0.91 -19.33 28.39
N MET A 916 2.07 -18.79 28.78
CA MET A 916 3.37 -19.47 28.69
C MET A 916 3.92 -19.99 30.02
N ARG A 917 3.25 -19.72 31.14
CA ARG A 917 3.75 -20.10 32.47
C ARG A 917 4.00 -21.61 32.55
N PRO A 918 5.23 -22.05 32.87
CA PRO A 918 5.55 -23.48 32.92
C PRO A 918 4.92 -24.12 34.16
N ALA A 919 4.62 -25.42 34.04
CA ALA A 919 4.06 -26.22 35.15
C ALA A 919 4.91 -26.14 36.43
N GLU A 920 6.23 -26.12 36.28
CA GLU A 920 7.17 -26.02 37.40
C GLU A 920 7.00 -24.71 38.17
N LEU A 921 6.73 -23.58 37.51
CA LEU A 921 6.51 -22.30 38.18
C LEU A 921 5.25 -22.33 39.05
N PHE A 922 4.15 -22.92 38.56
CA PHE A 922 2.94 -23.12 39.35
C PHE A 922 3.20 -24.00 40.58
N PHE A 923 4.03 -25.04 40.42
CA PHE A 923 4.41 -25.90 41.53
C PHE A 923 5.30 -25.19 42.57
N GLN A 924 6.26 -24.37 42.14
CA GLN A 924 7.09 -23.57 43.03
C GLN A 924 6.26 -22.50 43.77
N MET A 925 5.25 -21.92 43.12
CA MET A 925 4.30 -21.00 43.76
C MET A 925 3.47 -21.69 44.84
N HIS A 926 3.11 -22.97 44.66
CA HIS A 926 2.50 -23.77 45.72
C HIS A 926 3.42 -23.90 46.95
N LEU A 927 4.72 -24.19 46.74
CA LEU A 927 5.70 -24.31 47.83
C LEU A 927 5.89 -22.97 48.56
N LEU A 928 5.94 -21.87 47.80
CA LEU A 928 6.01 -20.51 48.34
C LEU A 928 4.78 -20.20 49.21
N ALA A 929 3.57 -20.51 48.71
CA ALA A 929 2.31 -20.30 49.40
C ALA A 929 2.17 -21.14 50.68
N LYS A 930 2.75 -22.36 50.71
CA LYS A 930 2.76 -23.22 51.90
C LYS A 930 3.73 -22.75 52.99
N GLN A 931 4.82 -22.09 52.60
CA GLN A 931 5.92 -21.77 53.52
C GLN A 931 5.95 -20.32 54.00
N SER A 932 5.25 -19.39 53.35
CA SER A 932 5.27 -17.99 53.73
C SER A 932 4.47 -17.75 55.02
N LYS A 933 5.09 -17.06 55.99
CA LYS A 933 4.47 -16.70 57.29
C LYS A 933 3.67 -15.39 57.23
N ALA A 934 3.50 -14.81 56.04
CA ALA A 934 2.87 -13.52 55.85
C ALA A 934 1.34 -13.62 56.03
N SER A 935 0.72 -12.62 56.66
CA SER A 935 -0.73 -12.56 56.83
C SER A 935 -1.43 -12.46 55.46
N PRO A 936 -2.61 -13.08 55.26
CA PRO A 936 -3.37 -13.06 53.99
C PRO A 936 -3.86 -11.67 53.53
N GLN A 937 -3.52 -10.60 54.25
CA GLN A 937 -3.79 -9.20 53.90
C GLN A 937 -2.69 -8.54 53.04
N SER A 938 -1.54 -9.20 52.81
CA SER A 938 -0.55 -8.71 51.84
C SER A 938 -1.02 -9.02 50.42
N SER A 939 -0.95 -8.03 49.51
CA SER A 939 -1.24 -8.17 48.07
C SER A 939 -0.18 -8.98 47.31
N SER A 940 0.32 -10.07 47.91
CA SER A 940 1.34 -10.93 47.33
C SER A 940 0.72 -12.06 46.52
N VAL A 941 1.35 -12.38 45.39
CA VAL A 941 0.83 -13.30 44.37
C VAL A 941 0.52 -14.68 44.93
N GLU A 942 1.35 -15.16 45.87
CA GLU A 942 1.21 -16.49 46.46
C GLU A 942 -0.14 -16.74 47.14
N PHE A 943 -0.83 -15.68 47.61
CA PHE A 943 -2.15 -15.77 48.27
C PHE A 943 -3.33 -15.52 47.32
N CYS A 944 -3.10 -15.21 46.04
CA CYS A 944 -4.19 -15.03 45.08
C CYS A 944 -5.02 -16.31 44.87
N GLN A 945 -4.47 -17.49 45.16
CA GLN A 945 -5.14 -18.78 45.03
C GLN A 945 -4.70 -19.75 46.14
N SER A 946 -5.52 -20.76 46.42
CA SER A 946 -5.16 -21.79 47.39
C SER A 946 -3.98 -22.65 46.91
N PRO A 947 -3.14 -23.18 47.82
CA PRO A 947 -2.04 -24.09 47.49
C PRO A 947 -2.48 -25.29 46.63
N GLN A 948 -3.70 -25.80 46.83
CA GLN A 948 -4.29 -26.87 46.02
C GLN A 948 -4.57 -26.43 44.57
N ARG A 949 -5.09 -25.22 44.35
CA ARG A 949 -5.34 -24.67 43.01
C ARG A 949 -4.04 -24.47 42.22
N TRP A 950 -2.97 -24.07 42.90
CA TRP A 950 -1.64 -23.97 42.28
C TRP A 950 -1.16 -25.32 41.74
N VAL A 951 -1.28 -26.40 42.53
CA VAL A 951 -0.91 -27.76 42.11
C VAL A 951 -1.80 -28.25 40.96
N LEU A 952 -3.12 -28.01 41.00
CA LEU A 952 -4.03 -28.39 39.92
C LEU A 952 -3.68 -27.69 38.60
N ARG A 953 -3.26 -26.42 38.62
CA ARG A 953 -2.80 -25.72 37.43
C ARG A 953 -1.47 -26.27 36.90
N ALA A 954 -0.55 -26.67 37.79
CA ALA A 954 0.68 -27.36 37.40
C ALA A 954 0.36 -28.69 36.69
N ILE A 955 -0.60 -29.46 37.20
CA ILE A 955 -1.06 -30.72 36.58
C ILE A 955 -1.73 -30.47 35.24
N HIS A 956 -2.62 -29.48 35.14
CA HIS A 956 -3.29 -29.15 33.88
C HIS A 956 -2.30 -28.73 32.78
N THR A 957 -1.21 -28.05 33.16
CA THR A 957 -0.17 -27.60 32.22
C THR A 957 0.82 -28.71 31.85
N ASN A 958 1.16 -29.62 32.78
CA ASN A 958 1.95 -30.81 32.47
C ASN A 958 1.46 -32.04 33.27
N PRO A 959 0.49 -32.80 32.73
CA PRO A 959 -0.08 -33.95 33.43
C PRO A 959 0.87 -35.16 33.47
N SER A 960 1.94 -35.16 32.69
CA SER A 960 2.91 -36.28 32.65
C SER A 960 3.83 -36.35 33.88
N CYS A 961 3.94 -35.27 34.67
CA CYS A 961 4.86 -35.21 35.80
C CYS A 961 4.24 -35.83 37.07
N MET A 962 4.71 -37.02 37.45
CA MET A 962 4.24 -37.74 38.65
C MET A 962 4.45 -36.98 39.96
N ARG A 963 5.39 -36.03 40.03
CA ARG A 963 5.65 -35.24 41.25
C ARG A 963 4.45 -34.39 41.66
N TYR A 964 3.73 -33.83 40.68
CA TYR A 964 2.59 -32.96 40.95
C TYR A 964 1.39 -33.75 41.48
N TRP A 965 1.15 -34.94 40.91
CA TRP A 965 0.09 -35.85 41.35
C TRP A 965 0.29 -36.36 42.79
N LYS A 966 1.53 -36.71 43.16
CA LYS A 966 1.86 -37.13 44.53
C LYS A 966 1.53 -36.04 45.56
N VAL A 967 1.81 -34.78 45.24
CA VAL A 967 1.48 -33.66 46.15
C VAL A 967 -0.02 -33.42 46.22
N LEU A 968 -0.76 -33.61 45.12
CA LEU A 968 -2.22 -33.51 45.14
C LEU A 968 -2.86 -34.59 46.03
N GLN A 969 -2.33 -35.82 46.04
CA GLN A 969 -2.79 -36.90 46.92
C GLN A 969 -2.66 -36.53 48.41
N MET A 970 -1.59 -35.84 48.79
CA MET A 970 -1.38 -35.34 50.16
C MET A 970 -2.34 -34.22 50.60
N PHE A 971 -3.16 -33.67 49.69
CA PHE A 971 -4.24 -32.74 50.03
C PHE A 971 -5.60 -33.44 50.18
N VAL A 972 -5.69 -34.70 49.76
CA VAL A 972 -6.92 -35.53 49.80
C VAL A 972 -6.89 -36.50 50.99
N GLU A 973 -5.69 -36.89 51.44
CA GLU A 973 -5.41 -37.43 52.78
C GLU A 973 -5.46 -36.32 53.85
#